data_AF-A0A940AG98-F1
#
_entry.id   AF-A0A940AG98-F1
#
_cell.length_a   1.000
_cell.length_b   1.000
_cell.length_c   1.000
_cell.angle_alpha   90.00
_cell.angle_beta   90.00
_cell.angle_gamma   90.00
#
_symmetry.space_group_name_H-M   'P 1'
#
loop_
_entity.id
_entity.type
_entity.pdbx_description
1 polymer ?
#
loop_
_entity_poly.entity_id
_entity_poly.type
_entity_poly.pdbx_seq_one_letter_code
_entity_poly.pdbx_strand_id
1 'polypeptide(L)'
;MKMKWLVWMVAGICVPYGIHAGENLLYNGSFELSGGSPEKAAGWVGAYVREKVDGDGKYAVKCQCMGPGYSEANSGPYPAVPGREFRIFGKYKGAGAIVFAFFRLKDKKTKTQELVLKATADWTGFTLKGKVPENAESCTVLLRCRDRKPVWFDAVRLESGALAELLRNGSFEKSGLDEQTAIFWRGLYVRKAGGPDGKFMVECVSPKSPYCESSSLPFAVRHGKSFTLNGMHKGAGAKVYAFFKMKNKKTVSRIISVPPSPSWKGFALRHTIPEDAVTCSVLLRNTNKKDATDFDAVSFISESPYDREVSAAGISIRLDGQIFPALQTAQRELAHYLPRVIRGGFKIDGVPLRRITVTRDSSLRDEEWKMVSRGDTLALSGGGTRGPLYAVYHFLEDILGIHWWNVREEQVPEARAWDIPSVSKQGKPHFALRDIYRQSYLYRDNGRFAVRNRLNRHGDSPITEEYGGSFTWGPPYHAHTFFRYINKGYLKTHPEFFSLVDGSRQGWHSYSGQLCLTNKKLRAYLVERMTAVIKKSRASALSAGVEPPRLYDLSMNDGNRFCKCPECKNKENAGWNISDILLDFINEIAKGVEKKYPDVLITTLAYGKTAVPPKTAIKPWRNVVIRFCNTFGPTVYPSERRNQEKQQWLRGWAAISPRIMCWNHSLEEYPFPYEMGLAELLRNYDKNHFMGVFFEMGKPYMVDCFDMRRWLCCKMLEDPYSDLETHRQIFLKGYYGKAAPMIDEYRKLLDRTQRRIADRWIFRHFAGSFAYMNVQELIQVHRLFDQAEKAVQGDSDRIRRVIAARAPLNLLTGFMIAHYNAEWKKSGGTTGNIPIDRVKL
;
A
#
# COMPACT_ATOMS: atom_id res chain seq x y z
N MET A 1 -27.79 24.34 45.31
CA MET A 1 -26.97 24.06 46.52
C MET A 1 -27.01 22.55 46.78
N LYS A 2 -25.85 21.97 47.14
CA LYS A 2 -25.54 20.55 47.42
C LYS A 2 -24.99 19.71 46.26
N MET A 3 -23.89 19.07 46.61
CA MET A 3 -22.84 18.42 45.84
C MET A 3 -22.68 17.01 46.44
N LYS A 4 -22.25 16.05 45.60
CA LYS A 4 -21.54 14.79 45.89
C LYS A 4 -22.30 13.63 46.57
N TRP A 5 -22.26 12.45 45.95
CA TRP A 5 -21.45 11.24 46.23
C TRP A 5 -21.64 10.26 45.04
N LEU A 6 -20.67 9.95 44.18
CA LEU A 6 -19.55 8.97 44.25
C LEU A 6 -19.98 7.49 44.25
N VAL A 7 -19.77 6.77 43.13
CA VAL A 7 -19.25 5.37 43.09
C VAL A 7 -18.46 5.16 41.78
N TRP A 8 -17.20 4.76 41.93
CA TRP A 8 -16.32 4.18 40.91
C TRP A 8 -16.52 2.66 40.84
N MET A 9 -16.51 2.06 39.64
CA MET A 9 -15.55 0.99 39.24
C MET A 9 -15.93 0.24 37.94
N VAL A 10 -14.87 -0.07 37.17
CA VAL A 10 -14.71 -1.06 36.08
C VAL A 10 -15.35 -0.77 34.70
N ALA A 11 -14.56 -0.22 33.79
CA ALA A 11 -14.59 -0.61 32.37
C ALA A 11 -13.27 -0.24 31.68
N GLY A 12 -12.38 -1.22 31.59
CA GLY A 12 -11.33 -1.24 30.57
C GLY A 12 -11.89 -1.77 29.25
N ILE A 13 -11.19 -1.42 28.17
CA ILE A 13 -11.27 -2.02 26.82
C ILE A 13 -12.44 -1.53 25.96
N CYS A 14 -12.16 -0.50 25.13
CA CYS A 14 -12.35 -0.53 23.66
C CYS A 14 -12.09 0.88 23.08
N VAL A 15 -11.04 1.00 22.27
CA VAL A 15 -10.94 1.97 21.18
C VAL A 15 -11.38 1.19 19.93
N PRO A 16 -12.20 1.71 19.01
CA PRO A 16 -11.60 2.35 17.82
C PRO A 16 -12.42 3.42 17.06
N TYR A 17 -11.69 4.18 16.24
CA TYR A 17 -12.14 5.03 15.12
C TYR A 17 -12.53 6.49 15.43
N GLY A 18 -11.52 7.32 15.68
CA GLY A 18 -11.57 8.74 15.33
C GLY A 18 -10.91 8.97 13.98
N ILE A 19 -11.70 9.03 12.91
CA ILE A 19 -11.26 9.60 11.63
C ILE A 19 -11.26 11.11 11.82
N HIS A 20 -10.08 11.72 11.95
CA HIS A 20 -9.93 13.12 11.63
C HIS A 20 -10.09 13.27 10.11
N ALA A 21 -11.28 13.71 9.71
CA ALA A 21 -11.52 14.22 8.37
C ALA A 21 -10.62 15.45 8.19
N GLY A 22 -9.56 15.29 7.40
CA GLY A 22 -8.79 16.41 6.89
C GLY A 22 -9.68 17.29 6.01
N GLU A 23 -9.67 18.56 6.34
CA GLU A 23 -10.29 19.68 5.66
C GLU A 23 -10.00 19.64 4.15
N ASN A 24 -11.05 19.42 3.34
CA ASN A 24 -11.23 19.93 1.96
C ASN A 24 -12.46 19.36 1.24
N LEU A 25 -13.42 18.76 1.95
CA LEU A 25 -14.70 18.38 1.35
C LEU A 25 -15.83 19.27 1.88
N LEU A 26 -16.27 20.14 0.96
CA LEU A 26 -17.48 20.96 0.97
C LEU A 26 -17.44 22.20 1.89
N TYR A 27 -17.05 23.34 1.33
CA TYR A 27 -17.44 24.64 1.89
C TYR A 27 -18.57 25.29 1.08
N ASN A 28 -19.59 25.66 1.85
CA ASN A 28 -20.82 26.44 1.59
C ASN A 28 -22.03 25.62 1.06
N GLY A 29 -23.13 25.42 1.81
CA GLY A 29 -23.68 26.23 2.92
C GLY A 29 -24.28 25.43 4.09
N SER A 30 -24.52 26.18 5.16
CA SER A 30 -24.80 25.82 6.57
C SER A 30 -26.14 25.11 6.82
N PHE A 31 -26.10 24.10 7.69
CA PHE A 31 -27.27 23.63 8.45
C PHE A 31 -27.02 23.90 9.93
N GLU A 32 -27.98 24.56 10.59
CA GLU A 32 -27.99 24.67 12.05
C GLU A 32 -28.41 23.36 12.71
N LEU A 33 -27.76 23.05 13.83
CA LEU A 33 -27.89 21.81 14.56
C LEU A 33 -29.13 21.86 15.49
N SER A 34 -30.24 21.23 15.10
CA SER A 34 -31.37 21.02 16.01
C SER A 34 -31.19 19.71 16.82
N GLY A 35 -30.41 19.80 17.89
CA GLY A 35 -30.53 18.94 19.07
C GLY A 35 -29.85 17.55 19.07
N GLY A 36 -28.93 17.37 20.03
CA GLY A 36 -28.88 16.16 20.87
C GLY A 36 -27.95 14.99 20.48
N SER A 37 -26.77 14.96 21.11
CA SER A 37 -25.80 13.85 21.32
C SER A 37 -24.83 13.46 20.17
N PRO A 38 -23.49 13.54 20.39
CA PRO A 38 -22.44 13.20 19.41
C PRO A 38 -22.23 11.72 19.06
N GLU A 39 -23.02 10.77 19.60
CA GLU A 39 -22.66 9.34 19.61
C GLU A 39 -23.16 8.51 18.42
N LYS A 40 -23.69 9.12 17.34
CA LYS A 40 -24.27 8.36 16.20
C LYS A 40 -23.69 8.63 14.82
N ALA A 41 -22.45 9.12 14.73
CA ALA A 41 -21.73 9.17 13.45
C ALA A 41 -20.92 7.88 13.22
N ALA A 42 -21.61 6.76 12.96
CA ALA A 42 -20.97 5.54 12.44
C ALA A 42 -21.08 5.53 10.90
N GLY A 43 -19.94 5.30 10.22
CA GLY A 43 -19.80 5.34 8.77
C GLY A 43 -20.69 4.35 8.02
N TRP A 44 -21.11 4.77 6.82
CA TRP A 44 -22.05 4.04 5.97
C TRP A 44 -21.34 3.36 4.79
N VAL A 45 -21.66 2.09 4.55
CA VAL A 45 -21.39 1.36 3.29
C VAL A 45 -22.70 0.73 2.84
N GLY A 46 -23.29 1.25 1.76
CA GLY A 46 -24.39 0.65 1.02
C GLY A 46 -24.05 0.65 -0.47
N ALA A 47 -24.27 -0.48 -1.14
CA ALA A 47 -24.02 -0.61 -2.58
C ALA A 47 -25.23 -0.09 -3.38
N TYR A 48 -25.00 0.87 -4.26
CA TYR A 48 -25.97 1.30 -5.27
C TYR A 48 -25.64 0.62 -6.60
N VAL A 49 -26.64 0.15 -7.34
CA VAL A 49 -26.45 -0.30 -8.74
C VAL A 49 -27.04 0.76 -9.67
N ARG A 50 -26.19 1.36 -10.50
CA ARG A 50 -26.62 2.31 -11.52
C ARG A 50 -26.95 1.54 -12.79
N GLU A 51 -28.22 1.32 -13.08
CA GLU A 51 -28.64 0.85 -14.40
C GLU A 51 -28.92 2.06 -15.31
N LYS A 52 -28.32 2.05 -16.50
CA LYS A 52 -28.62 3.00 -17.59
C LYS A 52 -29.42 2.21 -18.62
N VAL A 53 -30.62 2.69 -18.96
CA VAL A 53 -31.46 2.14 -20.03
C VAL A 53 -31.88 3.31 -20.94
N ASP A 54 -31.90 3.06 -22.24
CA ASP A 54 -32.16 4.06 -23.29
C ASP A 54 -33.61 4.61 -23.26
N GLY A 55 -33.77 5.89 -23.60
CA GLY A 55 -35.05 6.63 -23.67
C GLY A 55 -35.24 7.65 -22.52
N ASP A 56 -35.03 8.94 -22.81
CA ASP A 56 -35.44 10.19 -22.12
C ASP A 56 -35.47 10.33 -20.57
N GLY A 57 -34.89 9.43 -19.79
CA GLY A 57 -34.78 9.62 -18.33
C GLY A 57 -33.63 8.88 -17.66
N LYS A 58 -33.09 9.47 -16.58
CA LYS A 58 -32.05 8.85 -15.74
C LYS A 58 -32.71 8.03 -14.62
N TYR A 59 -32.26 6.80 -14.43
CA TYR A 59 -32.76 5.87 -13.40
C TYR A 59 -31.74 5.65 -12.26
N ALA A 60 -32.22 5.40 -11.04
CA ALA A 60 -31.48 4.72 -9.97
C ALA A 60 -32.28 3.47 -9.55
N VAL A 61 -31.64 2.30 -9.51
CA VAL A 61 -32.29 1.02 -9.18
C VAL A 61 -31.61 0.37 -7.97
N LYS A 62 -32.45 -0.06 -7.03
CA LYS A 62 -32.17 -0.90 -5.84
C LYS A 62 -31.42 -0.25 -4.67
N CYS A 63 -32.19 0.14 -3.65
CA CYS A 63 -31.75 0.18 -2.24
C CYS A 63 -32.33 -1.04 -1.52
N GLN A 64 -31.49 -2.04 -1.23
CA GLN A 64 -31.86 -3.13 -0.34
C GLN A 64 -31.05 -2.98 0.95
N CYS A 65 -31.67 -2.45 2.01
CA CYS A 65 -31.06 -2.42 3.33
C CYS A 65 -31.53 -3.64 4.13
N MET A 66 -30.58 -4.37 4.72
CA MET A 66 -30.82 -5.40 5.74
C MET A 66 -30.36 -4.82 7.08
N GLY A 67 -31.19 -4.00 7.73
CA GLY A 67 -30.89 -3.45 9.05
C GLY A 67 -31.92 -2.44 9.55
N PRO A 68 -32.14 -2.33 10.88
CA PRO A 68 -33.07 -1.36 11.46
C PRO A 68 -32.41 0.02 11.58
N GLY A 69 -32.98 1.01 10.89
CA GLY A 69 -32.63 2.42 11.08
C GLY A 69 -32.06 3.09 9.82
N TYR A 70 -32.91 3.92 9.21
CA TYR A 70 -32.63 4.87 8.12
C TYR A 70 -32.34 4.28 6.73
N SER A 71 -32.89 4.93 5.71
CA SER A 71 -32.62 4.67 4.30
C SER A 71 -32.53 6.01 3.59
N GLU A 72 -31.34 6.30 3.06
CA GLU A 72 -31.04 7.46 2.24
C GLU A 72 -30.58 6.94 0.86
N ALA A 73 -31.32 7.29 -0.18
CA ALA A 73 -30.88 7.06 -1.55
C ALA A 73 -30.49 8.40 -2.15
N ASN A 74 -29.19 8.63 -2.32
CA ASN A 74 -28.64 9.84 -2.91
C ASN A 74 -28.35 9.59 -4.39
N SER A 75 -28.83 10.47 -5.26
CA SER A 75 -28.36 10.55 -6.64
C SER A 75 -27.38 11.72 -6.72
N GLY A 76 -26.09 11.44 -6.94
CA GLY A 76 -25.04 12.47 -6.97
C GLY A 76 -25.34 13.64 -7.92
N PRO A 77 -24.69 14.81 -7.74
CA PRO A 77 -25.08 16.06 -8.39
C PRO A 77 -25.03 15.97 -9.92
N TYR A 78 -26.10 16.42 -10.57
CA TYR A 78 -26.19 16.55 -12.02
C TYR A 78 -26.19 18.04 -12.40
N PRO A 79 -25.56 18.45 -13.51
CA PRO A 79 -25.73 19.81 -14.03
C PRO A 79 -27.21 20.11 -14.29
N ALA A 80 -27.65 21.29 -13.86
CA ALA A 80 -29.04 21.75 -14.00
C ALA A 80 -29.13 22.77 -15.14
N VAL A 81 -30.23 22.74 -15.89
CA VAL A 81 -30.53 23.74 -16.91
C VAL A 81 -31.58 24.69 -16.33
N PRO A 82 -31.24 25.96 -16.08
CA PRO A 82 -32.15 26.92 -15.48
C PRO A 82 -33.47 27.11 -16.24
N GLY A 83 -34.55 27.37 -15.51
CA GLY A 83 -35.88 27.70 -16.07
C GLY A 83 -36.69 26.53 -16.63
N ARG A 84 -36.09 25.34 -16.78
CA ARG A 84 -36.74 24.16 -17.38
C ARG A 84 -37.63 23.40 -16.40
N GLU A 85 -38.69 22.77 -16.93
CA GLU A 85 -39.52 21.86 -16.14
C GLU A 85 -38.82 20.51 -15.92
N PHE A 86 -38.99 19.98 -14.72
CA PHE A 86 -38.56 18.64 -14.37
C PHE A 86 -39.70 17.85 -13.72
N ARG A 87 -39.66 16.53 -13.92
CA ARG A 87 -40.59 15.58 -13.32
C ARG A 87 -39.80 14.38 -12.79
N ILE A 88 -40.06 14.00 -11.55
CA ILE A 88 -39.48 12.81 -10.93
C ILE A 88 -40.60 11.80 -10.74
N PHE A 89 -40.43 10.61 -11.31
CA PHE A 89 -41.35 9.48 -11.17
C PHE A 89 -40.68 8.37 -10.39
N GLY A 90 -41.46 7.56 -9.70
CA GLY A 90 -40.94 6.33 -9.13
C GLY A 90 -42.04 5.46 -8.55
N LYS A 91 -41.68 4.26 -8.11
CA LYS A 91 -42.57 3.39 -7.34
C LYS A 91 -41.96 3.08 -5.98
N TYR A 92 -42.79 3.09 -4.94
CA TYR A 92 -42.39 2.78 -3.58
C TYR A 92 -43.43 1.89 -2.90
N LYS A 93 -43.00 1.12 -1.90
CA LYS A 93 -43.89 0.43 -0.97
C LYS A 93 -43.37 0.55 0.46
N GLY A 94 -44.25 0.50 1.45
CA GLY A 94 -43.88 0.56 2.88
C GLY A 94 -44.37 1.83 3.59
N ALA A 95 -43.71 2.18 4.69
CA ALA A 95 -44.25 3.06 5.74
C ALA A 95 -44.31 4.57 5.44
N GLY A 96 -44.24 5.00 4.19
CA GLY A 96 -44.26 6.42 3.78
C GLY A 96 -42.86 7.06 3.73
N ALA A 97 -42.67 8.00 2.80
CA ALA A 97 -41.36 8.60 2.49
C ALA A 97 -41.47 10.05 2.03
N ILE A 98 -40.33 10.75 1.93
CA ILE A 98 -40.21 12.10 1.39
C ILE A 98 -39.18 12.09 0.25
N VAL A 99 -39.52 12.77 -0.84
CA VAL A 99 -38.66 12.97 -2.01
C VAL A 99 -38.27 14.45 -2.07
N PHE A 100 -36.97 14.75 -2.14
CA PHE A 100 -36.43 16.10 -2.29
C PHE A 100 -35.67 16.26 -3.61
N ALA A 101 -35.78 17.42 -4.23
CA ALA A 101 -34.88 17.91 -5.26
C ALA A 101 -34.17 19.18 -4.75
N PHE A 102 -32.84 19.14 -4.67
CA PHE A 102 -31.98 20.23 -4.23
C PHE A 102 -31.26 20.85 -5.42
N PHE A 103 -31.42 22.15 -5.63
CA PHE A 103 -30.76 22.92 -6.68
C PHE A 103 -29.65 23.79 -6.08
N ARG A 104 -28.41 23.55 -6.46
CA ARG A 104 -27.29 24.44 -6.15
C ARG A 104 -27.30 25.59 -7.15
N LEU A 105 -27.32 26.82 -6.65
CA LEU A 105 -27.36 28.03 -7.46
C LEU A 105 -25.95 28.60 -7.66
N LYS A 106 -25.76 29.44 -8.69
CA LYS A 106 -24.48 30.08 -9.06
C LYS A 106 -23.89 30.92 -7.92
N ASP A 107 -24.74 31.47 -7.05
CA ASP A 107 -24.33 32.21 -5.84
C ASP A 107 -24.01 31.29 -4.64
N LYS A 108 -23.92 29.97 -4.89
CA LYS A 108 -23.71 28.89 -3.90
C LYS A 108 -24.84 28.70 -2.88
N LYS A 109 -26.01 29.33 -3.04
CA LYS A 109 -27.21 29.02 -2.25
C LYS A 109 -27.88 27.74 -2.75
N THR A 110 -28.74 27.14 -1.93
CA THR A 110 -29.51 25.94 -2.29
C THR A 110 -31.00 26.21 -2.24
N LYS A 111 -31.75 25.81 -3.28
CA LYS A 111 -33.22 25.85 -3.30
C LYS A 111 -33.77 24.44 -3.38
N THR A 112 -34.80 24.14 -2.58
CA THR A 112 -35.32 22.77 -2.43
C THR A 112 -36.78 22.68 -2.86
N GLN A 113 -37.15 21.56 -3.45
CA GLN A 113 -38.55 21.19 -3.70
C GLN A 113 -38.82 19.79 -3.15
N GLU A 114 -39.96 19.60 -2.48
CA GLU A 114 -40.29 18.33 -1.80
C GLU A 114 -41.66 17.75 -2.20
N LEU A 115 -41.78 16.43 -2.10
CA LEU A 115 -43.05 15.70 -2.17
C LEU A 115 -43.10 14.67 -1.03
N VAL A 116 -44.20 14.69 -0.26
CA VAL A 116 -44.45 13.73 0.81
C VAL A 116 -45.33 12.58 0.28
N LEU A 117 -44.87 11.35 0.49
CA LEU A 117 -45.51 10.10 0.09
C LEU A 117 -46.13 9.41 1.32
N LYS A 118 -47.41 9.02 1.22
CA LYS A 118 -48.15 8.35 2.30
C LYS A 118 -47.82 6.85 2.39
N ALA A 119 -48.05 6.20 3.51
CA ALA A 119 -47.76 4.76 3.63
C ALA A 119 -48.68 3.92 2.72
N THR A 120 -48.14 2.83 2.16
CA THR A 120 -48.87 1.89 1.29
C THR A 120 -48.32 0.46 1.45
N ALA A 121 -49.19 -0.53 1.38
CA ALA A 121 -48.81 -1.94 1.44
C ALA A 121 -48.24 -2.45 0.09
N ASP A 122 -48.65 -1.83 -1.02
CA ASP A 122 -48.28 -2.21 -2.38
C ASP A 122 -47.32 -1.21 -3.04
N TRP A 123 -46.72 -1.59 -4.17
CA TRP A 123 -45.87 -0.72 -4.99
C TRP A 123 -46.70 0.40 -5.62
N THR A 124 -46.73 1.57 -4.98
CA THR A 124 -47.47 2.75 -5.45
C THR A 124 -46.56 3.69 -6.22
N GLY A 125 -47.04 4.18 -7.37
CA GLY A 125 -46.35 5.18 -8.17
C GLY A 125 -46.43 6.59 -7.55
N PHE A 126 -45.42 7.43 -7.78
CA PHE A 126 -45.45 8.85 -7.44
C PHE A 126 -44.91 9.73 -8.57
N THR A 127 -45.26 11.02 -8.54
CA THR A 127 -44.71 12.03 -9.45
C THR A 127 -44.51 13.35 -8.72
N LEU A 128 -43.28 13.88 -8.69
CA LEU A 128 -42.95 15.24 -8.24
C LEU A 128 -42.69 16.10 -9.48
N LYS A 129 -43.35 17.27 -9.59
CA LYS A 129 -43.19 18.19 -10.73
C LYS A 129 -42.72 19.56 -10.24
N GLY A 130 -41.88 20.23 -11.03
CA GLY A 130 -41.42 21.59 -10.71
C GLY A 130 -40.61 22.25 -11.81
N LYS A 131 -40.17 23.48 -11.55
CA LYS A 131 -39.26 24.23 -12.43
C LYS A 131 -37.88 24.36 -11.79
N VAL A 132 -36.84 24.14 -12.59
CA VAL A 132 -35.45 24.37 -12.20
C VAL A 132 -35.26 25.89 -12.01
N PRO A 133 -34.69 26.35 -10.89
CA PRO A 133 -34.45 27.77 -10.66
C PRO A 133 -33.57 28.41 -11.74
N GLU A 134 -33.85 29.67 -12.11
CA GLU A 134 -33.17 30.43 -13.18
C GLU A 134 -31.66 30.64 -13.00
N ASN A 135 -31.14 30.39 -11.79
CA ASN A 135 -29.72 30.49 -11.48
C ASN A 135 -29.10 29.18 -10.98
N ALA A 136 -29.72 28.02 -11.24
CA ALA A 136 -29.21 26.71 -10.81
C ALA A 136 -28.02 26.21 -11.66
N GLU A 137 -26.96 25.73 -11.02
CA GLU A 137 -25.81 25.06 -11.65
C GLU A 137 -25.93 23.53 -11.61
N SER A 138 -26.50 22.98 -10.53
CA SER A 138 -26.67 21.53 -10.39
C SER A 138 -27.91 21.17 -9.57
N CYS A 139 -28.41 19.95 -9.78
CA CYS A 139 -29.52 19.35 -9.06
C CYS A 139 -29.12 18.01 -8.46
N THR A 140 -29.52 17.77 -7.20
CA THR A 140 -29.34 16.51 -6.47
C THR A 140 -30.71 16.04 -5.97
N VAL A 141 -31.08 14.79 -6.25
CA VAL A 141 -32.34 14.21 -5.75
C VAL A 141 -32.04 13.30 -4.57
N LEU A 142 -32.75 13.53 -3.47
CA LEU A 142 -32.62 12.79 -2.22
C LEU A 142 -33.94 12.14 -1.84
N LEU A 143 -33.87 10.89 -1.39
CA LEU A 143 -35.02 10.13 -0.92
C LEU A 143 -34.81 9.75 0.54
N ARG A 144 -35.79 10.05 1.39
CA ARG A 144 -35.69 9.82 2.84
C ARG A 144 -36.96 9.19 3.38
N CYS A 145 -36.83 8.11 4.17
CA CYS A 145 -37.95 7.61 4.97
C CYS A 145 -38.22 8.54 6.16
N ARG A 146 -39.47 8.97 6.33
CA ARG A 146 -39.87 9.91 7.39
C ARG A 146 -39.81 9.28 8.79
N ASP A 147 -40.25 8.03 8.90
CA ASP A 147 -40.58 7.41 10.19
C ASP A 147 -39.65 6.25 10.60
N ARG A 148 -38.45 6.16 10.00
CA ARG A 148 -37.41 5.14 10.27
C ARG A 148 -37.86 3.68 10.10
N LYS A 149 -38.99 3.45 9.43
CA LYS A 149 -39.53 2.13 9.07
C LYS A 149 -39.08 1.73 7.65
N PRO A 150 -39.11 0.44 7.28
CA PRO A 150 -38.69 0.01 5.95
C PRO A 150 -39.55 0.64 4.84
N VAL A 151 -38.88 1.20 3.83
CA VAL A 151 -39.48 1.64 2.57
C VAL A 151 -38.63 1.08 1.44
N TRP A 152 -39.27 0.49 0.45
CA TRP A 152 -38.62 -0.07 -0.73
C TRP A 152 -38.89 0.83 -1.94
N PHE A 153 -37.88 1.01 -2.79
CA PHE A 153 -37.96 1.73 -4.06
C PHE A 153 -37.50 0.80 -5.19
N ASP A 154 -38.28 0.76 -6.27
CA ASP A 154 -37.98 -0.09 -7.43
C ASP A 154 -37.05 0.67 -8.40
N ALA A 155 -37.55 1.79 -8.92
CA ALA A 155 -36.78 2.74 -9.71
C ALA A 155 -37.31 4.17 -9.48
N VAL A 156 -36.41 5.15 -9.57
CA VAL A 156 -36.76 6.57 -9.64
C VAL A 156 -36.19 7.14 -10.94
N ARG A 157 -37.07 7.75 -11.75
CA ARG A 157 -36.78 8.33 -13.05
C ARG A 157 -36.94 9.85 -12.98
N LEU A 158 -35.92 10.58 -13.42
CA LEU A 158 -36.05 12.02 -13.69
C LEU A 158 -36.30 12.20 -15.19
N GLU A 159 -37.45 12.77 -15.56
CA GLU A 159 -37.70 13.31 -16.90
C GLU A 159 -37.53 14.82 -16.85
N SER A 160 -36.85 15.37 -17.84
CA SER A 160 -36.74 16.81 -18.00
C SER A 160 -37.01 17.17 -19.45
N GLY A 161 -37.83 18.19 -19.68
CA GLY A 161 -38.17 18.64 -21.04
C GLY A 161 -37.05 19.34 -21.81
N ALA A 162 -35.84 19.48 -21.25
CA ALA A 162 -34.60 19.88 -21.96
C ALA A 162 -33.33 19.88 -21.07
N LEU A 163 -32.92 18.75 -20.46
CA LEU A 163 -31.51 18.52 -20.06
C LEU A 163 -30.66 18.03 -21.26
N ALA A 164 -30.98 18.46 -22.49
CA ALA A 164 -30.34 17.95 -23.70
C ALA A 164 -28.92 18.50 -23.95
N GLU A 165 -28.49 19.56 -23.25
CA GLU A 165 -27.08 20.00 -23.31
C GLU A 165 -26.33 19.60 -22.05
N LEU A 166 -25.84 18.37 -22.06
CA LEU A 166 -24.92 17.87 -21.05
C LEU A 166 -23.77 17.16 -21.75
N LEU A 167 -22.72 17.96 -22.00
CA LEU A 167 -21.33 17.61 -22.30
C LEU A 167 -21.03 16.10 -22.19
N ARG A 168 -21.01 15.44 -23.35
CA ARG A 168 -20.48 14.10 -23.58
C ARG A 168 -18.97 14.09 -23.29
N ASN A 169 -18.61 13.83 -22.04
CA ASN A 169 -17.27 13.42 -21.64
C ASN A 169 -17.39 12.08 -20.90
N GLY A 170 -17.03 11.00 -21.60
CA GLY A 170 -16.86 9.67 -21.02
C GLY A 170 -17.80 8.61 -21.60
N SER A 171 -17.19 7.70 -22.38
CA SER A 171 -17.73 6.50 -23.03
C SER A 171 -18.53 6.73 -24.33
N PHE A 172 -17.94 6.17 -25.41
CA PHE A 172 -18.35 5.95 -26.79
C PHE A 172 -19.67 6.56 -27.27
N GLU A 173 -19.57 7.28 -28.39
CA GLU A 173 -20.75 7.62 -29.17
C GLU A 173 -20.65 7.36 -30.66
N LYS A 174 -21.86 7.17 -31.19
CA LYS A 174 -22.36 6.89 -32.53
C LYS A 174 -21.70 7.73 -33.62
N SER A 175 -21.23 7.06 -34.68
CA SER A 175 -21.04 7.66 -36.01
C SER A 175 -22.36 7.56 -36.77
N GLY A 176 -22.82 8.67 -37.36
CA GLY A 176 -24.14 8.79 -37.97
C GLY A 176 -24.34 8.00 -39.26
N LEU A 177 -25.12 6.92 -39.17
CA LEU A 177 -26.05 6.42 -40.20
C LEU A 177 -27.27 5.80 -39.48
N ASP A 178 -28.37 5.62 -40.22
CA ASP A 178 -29.78 5.47 -39.79
C ASP A 178 -30.16 4.37 -38.77
N GLU A 179 -31.37 4.52 -38.21
CA GLU A 179 -31.73 4.13 -36.84
C GLU A 179 -32.71 2.95 -36.73
N GLN A 180 -32.84 2.08 -37.74
CA GLN A 180 -33.71 0.88 -37.61
C GLN A 180 -33.00 -0.46 -37.34
N THR A 181 -31.66 -0.56 -37.35
CA THR A 181 -31.04 -1.91 -37.39
C THR A 181 -29.83 -2.18 -36.46
N ALA A 182 -29.63 -1.44 -35.36
CA ALA A 182 -28.53 -1.73 -34.42
C ALA A 182 -29.04 -2.12 -33.02
N ILE A 183 -29.49 -3.38 -32.88
CA ILE A 183 -29.90 -4.00 -31.61
C ILE A 183 -28.71 -4.72 -30.96
N PHE A 184 -28.36 -4.40 -29.71
CA PHE A 184 -27.34 -5.08 -28.87
C PHE A 184 -27.96 -6.27 -28.11
N TRP A 185 -27.32 -7.46 -28.14
CA TRP A 185 -27.66 -8.62 -27.29
C TRP A 185 -26.39 -9.24 -26.66
N ARG A 186 -26.44 -9.61 -25.36
CA ARG A 186 -25.32 -10.19 -24.58
C ARG A 186 -25.13 -11.69 -24.85
N GLY A 187 -23.91 -12.14 -25.17
CA GLY A 187 -23.51 -13.57 -25.23
C GLY A 187 -22.81 -14.08 -23.96
N LEU A 188 -22.80 -15.41 -23.76
CA LEU A 188 -22.06 -16.14 -22.70
C LEU A 188 -20.68 -16.61 -23.23
N TYR A 189 -19.61 -16.44 -22.45
CA TYR A 189 -18.22 -16.73 -22.86
C TYR A 189 -17.49 -17.65 -21.87
N VAL A 190 -16.61 -18.53 -22.37
CA VAL A 190 -15.64 -19.31 -21.60
C VAL A 190 -14.24 -18.93 -22.07
N ARG A 191 -13.48 -18.32 -21.17
CA ARG A 191 -12.07 -17.99 -21.41
C ARG A 191 -11.23 -19.18 -20.99
N LYS A 192 -10.57 -19.85 -21.93
CA LYS A 192 -9.60 -20.92 -21.67
C LYS A 192 -8.19 -20.33 -21.75
N ALA A 193 -7.44 -20.43 -20.67
CA ALA A 193 -6.03 -20.06 -20.68
C ALA A 193 -5.26 -21.07 -21.54
N GLY A 194 -4.61 -20.61 -22.60
CA GLY A 194 -3.81 -21.45 -23.49
C GLY A 194 -2.43 -20.84 -23.70
N GLY A 195 -1.38 -21.53 -23.24
CA GLY A 195 0.00 -21.38 -23.69
C GLY A 195 0.88 -20.24 -23.13
N PRO A 196 2.22 -20.35 -23.23
CA PRO A 196 3.22 -19.61 -22.43
C PRO A 196 3.46 -18.13 -22.81
N ASP A 197 2.79 -17.58 -23.82
CA ASP A 197 3.19 -16.31 -24.46
C ASP A 197 2.17 -15.16 -24.28
N GLY A 198 1.34 -15.18 -23.23
CA GLY A 198 0.28 -14.17 -23.04
C GLY A 198 -0.93 -14.34 -23.95
N LYS A 199 -1.16 -15.57 -24.42
CA LYS A 199 -2.28 -15.96 -25.28
C LYS A 199 -3.53 -16.29 -24.44
N PHE A 200 -4.70 -15.93 -24.93
CA PHE A 200 -6.00 -16.25 -24.33
C PHE A 200 -6.93 -16.80 -25.40
N MET A 201 -7.34 -18.07 -25.25
CA MET A 201 -8.45 -18.58 -26.05
C MET A 201 -9.78 -18.07 -25.48
N VAL A 202 -10.57 -17.39 -26.32
CA VAL A 202 -11.95 -17.00 -25.99
C VAL A 202 -12.88 -17.91 -26.77
N GLU A 203 -13.62 -18.75 -26.06
CA GLU A 203 -14.65 -19.64 -26.61
C GLU A 203 -16.03 -19.03 -26.34
N CYS A 204 -16.84 -18.83 -27.38
CA CYS A 204 -18.23 -18.41 -27.23
C CYS A 204 -19.08 -19.62 -26.80
N VAL A 205 -19.73 -19.55 -25.64
CA VAL A 205 -20.56 -20.66 -25.09
C VAL A 205 -22.01 -20.57 -25.55
N SER A 206 -22.38 -19.51 -26.27
CA SER A 206 -23.75 -19.32 -26.76
C SER A 206 -23.84 -19.67 -28.24
N PRO A 207 -24.40 -20.84 -28.62
CA PRO A 207 -24.60 -21.21 -30.02
C PRO A 207 -25.64 -20.35 -30.75
N LYS A 208 -26.23 -19.32 -30.09
CA LYS A 208 -27.28 -18.46 -30.67
C LYS A 208 -26.96 -16.96 -30.60
N SER A 209 -25.76 -16.55 -30.21
CA SER A 209 -25.41 -15.11 -30.19
C SER A 209 -24.76 -14.68 -31.52
N PRO A 210 -25.34 -13.72 -32.27
CA PRO A 210 -24.84 -13.29 -33.58
C PRO A 210 -23.57 -12.43 -33.54
N TYR A 211 -22.94 -12.24 -32.36
CA TYR A 211 -21.76 -11.39 -32.18
C TYR A 211 -20.80 -11.98 -31.14
N CYS A 212 -19.51 -12.10 -31.49
CA CYS A 212 -18.44 -12.47 -30.55
C CYS A 212 -17.41 -11.33 -30.47
N GLU A 213 -17.13 -10.85 -29.26
CA GLU A 213 -16.23 -9.71 -28.98
C GLU A 213 -15.09 -10.10 -28.04
N SER A 214 -13.83 -9.78 -28.40
CA SER A 214 -12.70 -9.81 -27.48
C SER A 214 -12.04 -8.43 -27.43
N SER A 215 -12.02 -7.80 -26.26
CA SER A 215 -11.42 -6.47 -26.07
C SER A 215 -10.10 -6.54 -25.31
N SER A 216 -9.17 -5.64 -25.65
CA SER A 216 -7.99 -5.35 -24.84
C SER A 216 -8.26 -4.17 -23.91
N LEU A 217 -7.55 -4.08 -22.79
CA LEU A 217 -7.48 -2.85 -22.02
C LEU A 217 -6.74 -1.75 -22.83
N PRO A 218 -7.06 -0.46 -22.64
CA PRO A 218 -6.30 0.63 -23.26
C PRO A 218 -4.84 0.65 -22.79
N PHE A 219 -3.91 0.88 -23.71
CA PHE A 219 -2.47 1.04 -23.44
C PHE A 219 -1.92 2.28 -24.15
N ALA A 220 -0.80 2.83 -23.68
CA ALA A 220 -0.18 4.04 -24.24
C ALA A 220 0.44 3.78 -25.62
N VAL A 221 0.42 4.78 -26.51
CA VAL A 221 0.96 4.69 -27.89
C VAL A 221 1.74 5.95 -28.30
N ARG A 222 2.68 5.82 -29.27
CA ARG A 222 3.47 6.94 -29.82
C ARG A 222 2.93 7.38 -31.18
N HIS A 223 2.55 8.65 -31.30
CA HIS A 223 2.01 9.24 -32.53
C HIS A 223 2.97 9.04 -33.73
N GLY A 224 2.41 8.77 -34.92
CA GLY A 224 3.17 8.68 -36.16
C GLY A 224 4.04 7.43 -36.34
N LYS A 225 4.03 6.48 -35.40
CA LYS A 225 4.76 5.20 -35.50
C LYS A 225 3.84 4.07 -35.99
N SER A 226 4.43 3.08 -36.66
CA SER A 226 3.69 1.87 -37.03
C SER A 226 3.65 0.89 -35.85
N PHE A 227 2.56 0.14 -35.76
CA PHE A 227 2.44 -1.01 -34.88
C PHE A 227 2.02 -2.22 -35.69
N THR A 228 2.32 -3.40 -35.17
CA THR A 228 1.83 -4.67 -35.73
C THR A 228 0.91 -5.34 -34.73
N LEU A 229 -0.30 -5.63 -35.19
CA LEU A 229 -1.26 -6.50 -34.52
C LEU A 229 -1.02 -7.92 -35.00
N ASN A 230 -0.62 -8.80 -34.09
CA ASN A 230 -0.50 -10.22 -34.39
C ASN A 230 -1.57 -11.00 -33.64
N GLY A 231 -2.15 -11.97 -34.31
CA GLY A 231 -3.04 -12.93 -33.68
C GLY A 231 -3.25 -14.17 -34.51
N MET A 232 -3.97 -15.14 -33.96
CA MET A 232 -4.45 -16.30 -34.71
C MET A 232 -5.97 -16.32 -34.73
N HIS A 233 -6.54 -16.75 -35.85
CA HIS A 233 -7.98 -16.95 -35.98
C HIS A 233 -8.28 -18.24 -36.74
N LYS A 234 -9.46 -18.82 -36.48
CA LYS A 234 -10.05 -19.93 -37.25
C LYS A 234 -11.54 -19.64 -37.42
N GLY A 235 -12.10 -19.86 -38.60
CA GLY A 235 -13.50 -19.60 -38.93
C GLY A 235 -13.72 -18.40 -39.85
N ALA A 236 -14.89 -17.77 -39.76
CA ALA A 236 -15.30 -16.68 -40.64
C ALA A 236 -14.42 -15.42 -40.54
N GLY A 237 -14.45 -14.60 -41.59
CA GLY A 237 -13.67 -13.35 -41.69
C GLY A 237 -14.09 -12.32 -40.64
N ALA A 238 -13.28 -12.19 -39.59
CA ALA A 238 -13.53 -11.27 -38.49
C ALA A 238 -13.06 -9.84 -38.82
N LYS A 239 -13.66 -8.86 -38.15
CA LYS A 239 -13.24 -7.46 -38.19
C LYS A 239 -12.43 -7.14 -36.94
N VAL A 240 -11.25 -6.56 -37.15
CA VAL A 240 -10.40 -5.99 -36.09
C VAL A 240 -10.63 -4.49 -36.05
N TYR A 241 -10.99 -3.98 -34.88
CA TYR A 241 -11.15 -2.55 -34.60
C TYR A 241 -10.03 -2.12 -33.68
N ALA A 242 -9.18 -1.19 -34.15
CA ALA A 242 -8.24 -0.47 -33.30
C ALA A 242 -8.81 0.91 -32.98
N PHE A 243 -8.97 1.22 -31.70
CA PHE A 243 -9.47 2.50 -31.20
C PHE A 243 -8.31 3.31 -30.64
N PHE A 244 -8.14 4.54 -31.12
CA PHE A 244 -7.12 5.47 -30.66
C PHE A 244 -7.78 6.64 -29.94
N LYS A 245 -7.39 6.87 -28.70
CA LYS A 245 -7.74 8.09 -27.96
C LYS A 245 -6.75 9.18 -28.33
N MET A 246 -7.24 10.32 -28.77
CA MET A 246 -6.43 11.47 -29.18
C MET A 246 -6.23 12.45 -28.00
N LYS A 247 -5.20 13.31 -28.05
CA LYS A 247 -4.94 14.35 -27.02
C LYS A 247 -6.17 15.25 -26.78
N ASN A 248 -6.93 15.57 -27.82
CA ASN A 248 -8.16 16.36 -27.75
C ASN A 248 -9.41 15.56 -27.30
N LYS A 249 -9.22 14.37 -26.73
CA LYS A 249 -10.25 13.42 -26.27
C LYS A 249 -11.17 12.84 -27.35
N LYS A 250 -10.95 13.13 -28.65
CA LYS A 250 -11.63 12.40 -29.73
C LYS A 250 -11.13 10.95 -29.78
N THR A 251 -11.98 10.02 -30.19
CA THR A 251 -11.58 8.64 -30.46
C THR A 251 -11.67 8.39 -31.96
N VAL A 252 -10.60 7.89 -32.56
CA VAL A 252 -10.57 7.48 -33.97
C VAL A 252 -10.55 5.95 -33.99
N SER A 253 -11.35 5.34 -34.85
CA SER A 253 -11.30 3.89 -35.07
C SER A 253 -10.75 3.56 -36.47
N ARG A 254 -10.07 2.42 -36.56
CA ARG A 254 -9.65 1.83 -37.83
C ARG A 254 -10.18 0.40 -37.86
N ILE A 255 -10.88 0.08 -38.95
CA ILE A 255 -11.46 -1.24 -39.19
C ILE A 255 -10.55 -1.94 -40.19
N ILE A 256 -10.15 -3.16 -39.86
CA ILE A 256 -9.36 -4.00 -40.75
C ILE A 256 -10.01 -5.39 -40.74
N SER A 257 -10.26 -5.95 -41.92
CA SER A 257 -10.87 -7.27 -42.04
C SER A 257 -9.78 -8.33 -42.16
N VAL A 258 -9.90 -9.42 -41.42
CA VAL A 258 -9.08 -10.62 -41.65
C VAL A 258 -9.87 -11.59 -42.54
N PRO A 259 -9.24 -12.24 -43.53
CA PRO A 259 -9.92 -13.19 -44.42
C PRO A 259 -10.40 -14.42 -43.62
N PRO A 260 -11.46 -15.13 -44.05
CA PRO A 260 -11.87 -16.38 -43.43
C PRO A 260 -10.78 -17.46 -43.54
N SER A 261 -10.70 -18.35 -42.56
CA SER A 261 -9.73 -19.47 -42.57
C SER A 261 -10.34 -20.76 -42.02
N PRO A 262 -10.30 -21.89 -42.76
CA PRO A 262 -10.83 -23.18 -42.29
C PRO A 262 -9.95 -23.84 -41.21
N SER A 263 -8.69 -23.43 -41.08
CA SER A 263 -7.75 -23.84 -40.03
C SER A 263 -7.25 -22.63 -39.24
N TRP A 264 -6.58 -22.86 -38.10
CA TRP A 264 -5.91 -21.79 -37.37
C TRP A 264 -4.86 -21.13 -38.28
N LYS A 265 -5.08 -19.84 -38.56
CA LYS A 265 -4.20 -19.03 -39.40
C LYS A 265 -3.78 -17.79 -38.63
N GLY A 266 -2.48 -17.52 -38.67
CA GLY A 266 -1.93 -16.28 -38.14
C GLY A 266 -2.33 -15.10 -39.04
N PHE A 267 -2.61 -13.96 -38.43
CA PHE A 267 -2.66 -12.68 -39.11
C PHE A 267 -1.62 -11.73 -38.50
N ALA A 268 -1.02 -10.91 -39.36
CA ALA A 268 -0.16 -9.80 -38.96
C ALA A 268 -0.67 -8.56 -39.70
N LEU A 269 -1.15 -7.57 -38.96
CA LEU A 269 -1.72 -6.36 -39.51
C LEU A 269 -0.85 -5.17 -39.09
N ARG A 270 -0.21 -4.54 -40.06
CA ARG A 270 0.58 -3.32 -39.84
C ARG A 270 -0.31 -2.11 -40.02
N HIS A 271 -0.25 -1.18 -39.07
CA HIS A 271 -0.99 0.08 -39.19
C HIS A 271 -0.20 1.22 -38.54
N THR A 272 -0.40 2.45 -39.02
CA THR A 272 0.22 3.65 -38.45
C THR A 272 -0.68 4.25 -37.37
N ILE A 273 -0.09 4.61 -36.24
CA ILE A 273 -0.77 5.30 -35.14
C ILE A 273 -1.13 6.71 -35.60
N PRO A 274 -2.41 7.12 -35.54
CA PRO A 274 -2.82 8.48 -35.89
C PRO A 274 -1.97 9.55 -35.17
N GLU A 275 -1.67 10.65 -35.86
CA GLU A 275 -1.01 11.81 -35.25
C GLU A 275 -1.85 12.30 -34.05
N ASP A 276 -1.21 12.54 -32.90
CA ASP A 276 -1.84 12.90 -31.61
C ASP A 276 -2.60 11.81 -30.83
N ALA A 277 -2.49 10.54 -31.18
CA ALA A 277 -2.99 9.45 -30.32
C ALA A 277 -2.17 9.32 -29.01
N VAL A 278 -2.86 9.18 -27.88
CA VAL A 278 -2.29 8.97 -26.53
C VAL A 278 -2.47 7.54 -26.01
N THR A 279 -3.56 6.86 -26.36
CA THR A 279 -3.78 5.44 -25.99
C THR A 279 -4.44 4.68 -27.12
N CYS A 280 -4.25 3.36 -27.19
CA CYS A 280 -4.95 2.47 -28.10
C CYS A 280 -5.62 1.31 -27.34
N SER A 281 -6.77 0.84 -27.83
CA SER A 281 -7.40 -0.42 -27.42
C SER A 281 -7.90 -1.18 -28.64
N VAL A 282 -7.95 -2.50 -28.56
CA VAL A 282 -8.33 -3.37 -29.70
C VAL A 282 -9.62 -4.10 -29.37
N LEU A 283 -10.48 -4.24 -30.35
CA LEU A 283 -11.69 -5.05 -30.31
C LEU A 283 -11.72 -5.95 -31.54
N LEU A 284 -11.78 -7.26 -31.34
CA LEU A 284 -12.08 -8.21 -32.40
C LEU A 284 -13.57 -8.48 -32.42
N ARG A 285 -14.19 -8.48 -33.60
CA ARG A 285 -15.62 -8.76 -33.78
C ARG A 285 -15.84 -9.72 -34.95
N ASN A 286 -16.54 -10.82 -34.72
CA ASN A 286 -17.11 -11.64 -35.79
C ASN A 286 -18.51 -11.09 -36.16
N THR A 287 -18.75 -10.83 -37.45
CA THR A 287 -20.06 -10.38 -37.98
C THR A 287 -20.81 -11.44 -38.77
N ASN A 288 -20.23 -12.63 -38.99
CA ASN A 288 -20.90 -13.72 -39.68
C ASN A 288 -21.76 -14.51 -38.68
N LYS A 289 -23.07 -14.53 -38.92
CA LYS A 289 -24.08 -15.16 -38.05
C LYS A 289 -24.13 -16.69 -38.15
N LYS A 290 -23.46 -17.29 -39.15
CA LYS A 290 -23.56 -18.72 -39.46
C LYS A 290 -22.40 -19.55 -38.95
N ASP A 291 -21.21 -18.95 -38.81
CA ASP A 291 -19.98 -19.68 -38.47
C ASP A 291 -19.30 -19.06 -37.25
N ALA A 292 -18.91 -19.90 -36.28
CA ALA A 292 -18.11 -19.47 -35.14
C ALA A 292 -16.70 -19.07 -35.59
N THR A 293 -16.11 -18.08 -34.92
CA THR A 293 -14.69 -17.71 -35.10
C THR A 293 -13.99 -17.82 -33.76
N ASP A 294 -12.93 -18.62 -33.69
CA ASP A 294 -12.08 -18.78 -32.51
C ASP A 294 -10.85 -17.89 -32.61
N PHE A 295 -10.40 -17.35 -31.47
CA PHE A 295 -9.21 -16.50 -31.35
C PHE A 295 -8.30 -17.01 -30.24
N ASP A 296 -6.98 -17.00 -30.47
CA ASP A 296 -5.98 -17.50 -29.50
C ASP A 296 -5.25 -16.39 -28.76
N ALA A 297 -4.92 -15.27 -29.41
CA ALA A 297 -4.28 -14.12 -28.77
C ALA A 297 -4.29 -12.91 -29.70
N VAL A 298 -4.30 -11.71 -29.12
CA VAL A 298 -3.90 -10.48 -29.83
C VAL A 298 -2.72 -9.88 -29.08
N SER A 299 -1.57 -9.83 -29.74
CA SER A 299 -0.38 -9.17 -29.22
C SER A 299 -0.10 -7.90 -30.00
N PHE A 300 0.23 -6.85 -29.26
CA PHE A 300 0.76 -5.62 -29.83
C PHE A 300 2.28 -5.72 -29.82
N ILE A 301 2.87 -5.76 -31.00
CA ILE A 301 4.29 -5.44 -31.14
C ILE A 301 4.32 -3.97 -31.53
N SER A 302 4.26 -3.09 -30.53
CA SER A 302 4.73 -1.73 -30.75
C SER A 302 6.26 -1.79 -30.80
N GLU A 303 6.86 -1.00 -31.69
CA GLU A 303 8.15 -0.44 -31.33
C GLU A 303 7.95 0.26 -29.97
N SER A 304 8.62 -0.24 -28.94
CA SER A 304 8.63 0.26 -27.56
C SER A 304 8.29 1.77 -27.51
N PRO A 305 7.26 2.22 -26.76
CA PRO A 305 6.90 3.64 -26.67
C PRO A 305 7.94 4.50 -25.95
N TYR A 306 9.11 3.93 -25.67
CA TYR A 306 10.19 4.51 -24.89
C TYR A 306 11.39 4.74 -25.78
N ASP A 307 11.92 5.95 -25.74
CA ASP A 307 13.17 6.27 -26.40
C ASP A 307 14.29 5.46 -25.73
N ARG A 308 14.88 4.55 -26.52
CA ARG A 308 16.05 3.77 -26.08
C ARG A 308 17.21 4.68 -25.69
N GLU A 309 17.21 5.92 -26.13
CA GLU A 309 18.24 6.91 -25.88
C GLU A 309 17.60 8.28 -25.68
N VAL A 310 17.95 8.95 -24.59
CA VAL A 310 17.56 10.34 -24.29
C VAL A 310 18.80 11.15 -23.98
N SER A 311 18.78 12.47 -24.17
CA SER A 311 19.91 13.34 -23.81
C SER A 311 19.55 14.24 -22.64
N ALA A 312 20.45 14.35 -21.67
CA ALA A 312 20.32 15.24 -20.52
C ALA A 312 21.69 15.79 -20.14
N ALA A 313 21.77 17.11 -19.91
CA ALA A 313 23.03 17.81 -19.59
C ALA A 313 24.19 17.54 -20.58
N GLY A 314 23.88 17.32 -21.87
CA GLY A 314 24.87 16.99 -22.90
C GLY A 314 25.36 15.54 -22.89
N ILE A 315 24.77 14.67 -22.06
CA ILE A 315 25.10 13.24 -21.94
C ILE A 315 23.96 12.42 -22.55
N SER A 316 24.30 11.47 -23.43
CA SER A 316 23.36 10.47 -23.92
C SER A 316 23.12 9.40 -22.86
N ILE A 317 21.86 9.10 -22.53
CA ILE A 317 21.45 8.05 -21.59
C ILE A 317 20.72 6.96 -22.38
N ARG A 318 21.36 5.81 -22.55
CA ARG A 318 20.90 4.71 -23.39
C ARG A 318 20.48 3.49 -22.57
N LEU A 319 19.36 2.87 -22.96
CA LEU A 319 18.87 1.60 -22.44
C LEU A 319 19.28 0.46 -23.39
N ASP A 320 20.04 -0.50 -22.87
CA ASP A 320 20.45 -1.68 -23.63
C ASP A 320 19.70 -2.95 -23.18
N GLY A 321 19.56 -3.90 -24.12
CA GLY A 321 18.86 -5.17 -23.89
C GLY A 321 17.34 -5.07 -23.89
N GLN A 322 16.71 -5.96 -23.10
CA GLN A 322 15.26 -6.00 -22.91
C GLN A 322 14.81 -4.87 -21.98
N ILE A 323 13.90 -4.04 -22.47
CA ILE A 323 13.37 -2.91 -21.72
C ILE A 323 12.17 -3.36 -20.88
N PHE A 324 12.18 -2.99 -19.60
CA PHE A 324 11.09 -3.20 -18.64
C PHE A 324 10.88 -1.94 -17.78
N PRO A 325 9.76 -1.80 -17.06
CA PRO A 325 9.37 -0.55 -16.42
C PRO A 325 10.45 0.07 -15.50
N ALA A 326 11.09 -0.73 -14.64
CA ALA A 326 12.13 -0.24 -13.73
C ALA A 326 13.41 0.24 -14.44
N LEU A 327 13.79 -0.37 -15.56
CA LEU A 327 14.92 0.09 -16.38
C LEU A 327 14.65 1.48 -16.98
N GLN A 328 13.39 1.73 -17.38
CA GLN A 328 12.99 3.05 -17.88
C GLN A 328 12.96 4.08 -16.77
N THR A 329 12.51 3.70 -15.58
CA THR A 329 12.57 4.57 -14.40
C THR A 329 14.01 4.97 -14.10
N ALA A 330 14.96 4.06 -14.22
CA ALA A 330 16.38 4.35 -14.05
C ALA A 330 16.86 5.44 -15.03
N GLN A 331 16.49 5.36 -16.31
CA GLN A 331 16.77 6.41 -17.30
C GLN A 331 16.08 7.74 -16.95
N ARG A 332 14.81 7.70 -16.50
CA ARG A 332 14.07 8.91 -16.12
C ARG A 332 14.68 9.62 -14.91
N GLU A 333 15.15 8.87 -13.91
CA GLU A 333 15.81 9.42 -12.74
C GLU A 333 17.12 10.13 -13.14
N LEU A 334 17.95 9.52 -14.00
CA LEU A 334 19.13 10.18 -14.56
C LEU A 334 18.74 11.46 -15.34
N ALA A 335 17.81 11.36 -16.29
CA ALA A 335 17.39 12.49 -17.10
C ALA A 335 16.82 13.65 -16.26
N HIS A 336 16.21 13.33 -15.12
CA HIS A 336 15.68 14.32 -14.18
C HIS A 336 16.78 15.02 -13.37
N TYR A 337 17.76 14.28 -12.83
CA TYR A 337 18.75 14.84 -11.91
C TYR A 337 19.98 15.42 -12.58
N LEU A 338 20.46 14.84 -13.69
CA LEU A 338 21.70 15.32 -14.34
C LEU A 338 21.66 16.81 -14.69
N PRO A 339 20.58 17.37 -15.29
CA PRO A 339 20.52 18.80 -15.58
C PRO A 339 20.50 19.70 -14.34
N ARG A 340 20.15 19.15 -13.17
CA ARG A 340 20.07 19.89 -11.90
C ARG A 340 21.39 19.94 -11.15
N VAL A 341 22.32 19.02 -11.44
CA VAL A 341 23.61 18.92 -10.73
C VAL A 341 24.83 19.16 -11.63
N ILE A 342 24.67 19.15 -12.96
CA ILE A 342 25.76 19.37 -13.90
C ILE A 342 25.66 20.76 -14.52
N ARG A 343 26.72 21.56 -14.36
CA ARG A 343 26.92 22.84 -15.05
C ARG A 343 28.38 22.98 -15.45
N GLY A 344 28.67 23.05 -16.76
CA GLY A 344 30.06 23.10 -17.26
C GLY A 344 30.65 21.73 -17.62
N GLY A 345 29.81 20.69 -17.71
CA GLY A 345 30.19 19.35 -18.19
C GLY A 345 30.52 18.35 -17.08
N PHE A 346 30.69 17.10 -17.50
CA PHE A 346 31.04 15.97 -16.63
C PHE A 346 32.21 15.22 -17.23
N LYS A 347 33.25 14.97 -16.45
CA LYS A 347 34.45 14.24 -16.84
C LYS A 347 34.69 13.06 -15.90
N ILE A 348 35.31 12.01 -16.46
CA ILE A 348 35.85 10.89 -15.71
C ILE A 348 37.32 10.78 -16.09
N ASP A 349 38.22 10.92 -15.12
CA ASP A 349 39.68 11.01 -15.32
C ASP A 349 40.03 12.03 -16.42
N GLY A 350 39.43 13.22 -16.38
CA GLY A 350 39.64 14.28 -17.37
C GLY A 350 38.97 14.04 -18.75
N VAL A 351 38.46 12.85 -19.03
CA VAL A 351 37.76 12.51 -20.28
C VAL A 351 36.30 12.96 -20.19
N PRO A 352 35.79 13.78 -21.13
CA PRO A 352 34.37 14.15 -21.14
C PRO A 352 33.45 12.93 -21.25
N LEU A 353 32.54 12.79 -20.29
CA LEU A 353 31.50 11.77 -20.30
C LEU A 353 30.48 12.14 -21.39
N ARG A 354 30.33 11.28 -22.39
CA ARG A 354 29.38 11.46 -23.50
C ARG A 354 28.17 10.54 -23.38
N ARG A 355 28.33 9.38 -22.73
CA ARG A 355 27.29 8.35 -22.67
C ARG A 355 27.17 7.69 -21.30
N ILE A 356 25.94 7.44 -20.87
CA ILE A 356 25.60 6.53 -19.78
C ILE A 356 24.75 5.40 -20.38
N THR A 357 25.14 4.14 -20.16
CA THR A 357 24.35 2.97 -20.56
C THR A 357 23.73 2.32 -19.33
N VAL A 358 22.42 2.09 -19.35
CA VAL A 358 21.69 1.40 -18.28
C VAL A 358 21.18 0.06 -18.78
N THR A 359 21.59 -1.03 -18.13
CA THR A 359 21.37 -2.40 -18.65
C THR A 359 21.01 -3.39 -17.56
N ARG A 360 20.14 -4.35 -17.86
CA ARG A 360 20.00 -5.56 -17.03
C ARG A 360 21.09 -6.56 -17.37
N ASP A 361 21.89 -6.92 -16.37
CA ASP A 361 22.96 -7.91 -16.49
C ASP A 361 22.48 -9.25 -15.93
N SER A 362 22.34 -10.24 -16.79
CA SER A 362 21.88 -11.58 -16.43
C SER A 362 22.93 -12.41 -15.69
N SER A 363 24.20 -11.99 -15.67
CA SER A 363 25.26 -12.64 -14.89
C SER A 363 25.21 -12.30 -13.39
N LEU A 364 24.47 -11.24 -13.04
CA LEU A 364 24.30 -10.75 -11.67
C LEU A 364 23.01 -11.30 -11.04
N ARG A 365 23.05 -11.55 -9.72
CA ARG A 365 21.87 -11.98 -8.95
C ARG A 365 20.90 -10.80 -8.77
N ASP A 366 19.66 -11.11 -8.36
CA ASP A 366 18.65 -10.08 -8.10
C ASP A 366 19.20 -8.99 -7.15
N GLU A 367 19.01 -7.72 -7.53
CA GLU A 367 19.46 -6.53 -6.80
C GLU A 367 20.98 -6.32 -6.69
N GLU A 368 21.81 -7.21 -7.22
CA GLU A 368 23.23 -6.90 -7.42
C GLU A 368 23.37 -5.80 -8.47
N TRP A 369 24.34 -4.90 -8.28
CA TRP A 369 24.54 -3.74 -9.13
C TRP A 369 26.02 -3.49 -9.41
N LYS A 370 26.30 -2.83 -10.53
CA LYS A 370 27.65 -2.55 -11.01
C LYS A 370 27.72 -1.25 -11.79
N MET A 371 28.76 -0.46 -11.54
CA MET A 371 29.09 0.80 -12.20
C MET A 371 30.51 0.76 -12.73
N VAL A 372 30.69 0.93 -14.05
CA VAL A 372 32.02 0.87 -14.69
C VAL A 372 32.17 2.00 -15.70
N SER A 373 33.19 2.83 -15.57
CA SER A 373 33.57 3.82 -16.58
C SER A 373 34.59 3.24 -17.56
N ARG A 374 34.42 3.54 -18.85
CA ARG A 374 35.36 3.21 -19.93
C ARG A 374 35.40 4.35 -20.94
N GLY A 375 36.49 5.10 -20.97
CA GLY A 375 36.63 6.28 -21.82
C GLY A 375 35.51 7.30 -21.55
N ASP A 376 34.73 7.62 -22.59
CA ASP A 376 33.63 8.58 -22.53
C ASP A 376 32.28 7.98 -22.07
N THR A 377 32.28 6.73 -21.60
CA THR A 377 31.06 5.98 -21.29
C THR A 377 31.05 5.48 -19.83
N LEU A 378 29.93 5.65 -19.14
CA LEU A 378 29.65 5.06 -17.83
C LEU A 378 28.55 3.99 -17.95
N ALA A 379 28.88 2.74 -17.67
CA ALA A 379 27.94 1.63 -17.65
C ALA A 379 27.36 1.41 -16.25
N LEU A 380 26.04 1.51 -16.13
CA LEU A 380 25.26 1.22 -14.93
C LEU A 380 24.43 -0.04 -15.20
N SER A 381 24.69 -1.10 -14.45
CA SER A 381 24.13 -2.42 -14.71
C SER A 381 23.72 -3.13 -13.42
N GLY A 382 22.84 -4.12 -13.52
CA GLY A 382 22.45 -4.90 -12.36
C GLY A 382 21.53 -6.07 -12.69
N GLY A 383 21.37 -6.97 -11.72
CA GLY A 383 20.55 -8.16 -11.84
C GLY A 383 19.08 -7.92 -11.47
N GLY A 384 18.21 -8.77 -12.01
CA GLY A 384 16.77 -8.71 -11.79
C GLY A 384 16.11 -7.41 -12.27
N THR A 385 15.04 -6.97 -11.58
CA THR A 385 14.29 -5.76 -11.95
C THR A 385 14.82 -4.50 -11.27
N ARG A 386 15.40 -4.62 -10.06
CA ARG A 386 15.84 -3.48 -9.26
C ARG A 386 17.35 -3.19 -9.34
N GLY A 387 18.19 -4.17 -9.69
CA GLY A 387 19.65 -3.98 -9.76
C GLY A 387 20.11 -2.79 -10.61
N PRO A 388 19.64 -2.63 -11.87
CA PRO A 388 20.02 -1.47 -12.69
C PRO A 388 19.57 -0.13 -12.10
N LEU A 389 18.40 -0.12 -11.44
CA LEU A 389 17.88 1.05 -10.76
C LEU A 389 18.71 1.39 -9.51
N TYR A 390 19.19 0.39 -8.78
CA TYR A 390 20.13 0.58 -7.67
C TYR A 390 21.49 1.09 -8.15
N ALA A 391 22.02 0.62 -9.28
CA ALA A 391 23.23 1.19 -9.89
C ALA A 391 23.07 2.70 -10.17
N VAL A 392 21.90 3.11 -10.72
CA VAL A 392 21.57 4.53 -10.90
C VAL A 392 21.50 5.27 -9.58
N TYR A 393 20.87 4.71 -8.55
CA TYR A 393 20.78 5.38 -7.25
C TYR A 393 22.12 5.48 -6.53
N HIS A 394 23.03 4.51 -6.67
CA HIS A 394 24.41 4.66 -6.16
C HIS A 394 25.19 5.74 -6.91
N PHE A 395 24.98 5.87 -8.22
CA PHE A 395 25.58 6.97 -8.96
C PHE A 395 25.04 8.34 -8.49
N LEU A 396 23.70 8.48 -8.42
CA LEU A 396 23.07 9.73 -8.00
C LEU A 396 23.38 10.10 -6.55
N GLU A 397 23.38 9.14 -5.63
CA GLU A 397 23.61 9.40 -4.21
C GLU A 397 25.10 9.46 -3.84
N ASP A 398 25.85 8.41 -4.14
CA ASP A 398 27.21 8.24 -3.61
C ASP A 398 28.24 9.06 -4.40
N ILE A 399 27.95 9.40 -5.66
CA ILE A 399 28.85 10.18 -6.52
C ILE A 399 28.37 11.62 -6.66
N LEU A 400 27.07 11.83 -6.95
CA LEU A 400 26.52 13.17 -7.18
C LEU A 400 25.98 13.86 -5.91
N GLY A 401 25.91 13.16 -4.77
CA GLY A 401 25.50 13.73 -3.48
C GLY A 401 24.00 14.05 -3.36
N ILE A 402 23.15 13.36 -4.12
CA ILE A 402 21.69 13.51 -4.04
C ILE A 402 21.15 12.63 -2.90
N HIS A 403 20.37 13.22 -2.01
CA HIS A 403 19.78 12.50 -0.88
C HIS A 403 18.27 12.66 -0.82
N TRP A 404 17.57 11.55 -0.61
CA TRP A 404 16.12 11.53 -0.42
C TRP A 404 15.78 11.30 1.04
N TRP A 405 15.50 12.38 1.77
CA TRP A 405 15.35 12.37 3.22
C TRP A 405 14.04 11.72 3.67
N ASN A 406 12.95 12.03 2.97
CA ASN A 406 11.64 11.44 3.21
C ASN A 406 10.84 11.41 1.89
N VAL A 407 9.55 11.02 1.95
CA VAL A 407 8.69 10.89 0.76
C VAL A 407 8.40 12.22 0.02
N ARG A 408 8.72 13.37 0.63
CA ARG A 408 8.47 14.72 0.12
C ARG A 408 9.75 15.52 -0.13
N GLU A 409 10.79 15.24 0.62
CA GLU A 409 11.97 16.10 0.72
C GLU A 409 13.21 15.38 0.21
N GLU A 410 13.91 16.06 -0.68
CA GLU A 410 15.19 15.66 -1.23
C GLU A 410 16.17 16.83 -1.15
N GLN A 411 17.45 16.53 -1.15
CA GLN A 411 18.52 17.49 -1.35
C GLN A 411 19.23 17.17 -2.64
N VAL A 412 19.33 18.18 -3.50
CA VAL A 412 20.08 18.15 -4.75
C VAL A 412 21.18 19.20 -4.63
N PRO A 413 22.47 18.83 -4.75
CA PRO A 413 23.56 19.79 -4.68
C PRO A 413 23.49 20.85 -5.77
N GLU A 414 24.14 21.99 -5.53
CA GLU A 414 24.25 23.04 -6.54
C GLU A 414 24.96 22.53 -7.80
N ALA A 415 24.47 22.97 -8.96
CA ALA A 415 25.01 22.53 -10.24
C ALA A 415 26.44 23.03 -10.44
N ARG A 416 27.36 22.11 -10.75
CA ARG A 416 28.79 22.39 -10.96
C ARG A 416 29.39 21.53 -12.06
N ALA A 417 30.62 21.85 -12.45
CA ALA A 417 31.39 20.98 -13.33
C ALA A 417 31.91 19.81 -12.51
N TRP A 418 31.89 18.61 -13.09
CA TRP A 418 32.36 17.40 -12.43
C TRP A 418 33.60 16.88 -13.14
N ASP A 419 34.59 16.46 -12.36
CA ASP A 419 35.68 15.60 -12.77
C ASP A 419 35.88 14.59 -11.66
N ILE A 420 35.56 13.33 -11.93
CA ILE A 420 35.62 12.25 -10.93
C ILE A 420 36.66 11.20 -11.36
N PRO A 421 37.24 10.45 -10.41
CA PRO A 421 38.07 9.30 -10.76
C PRO A 421 37.28 8.25 -11.55
N SER A 422 37.98 7.41 -12.32
CA SER A 422 37.36 6.21 -12.92
C SER A 422 36.59 5.39 -11.89
N VAL A 423 35.43 4.92 -12.33
CA VAL A 423 34.49 4.16 -11.51
C VAL A 423 34.60 2.70 -11.91
N SER A 424 34.85 1.83 -10.94
CA SER A 424 34.69 0.38 -11.06
C SER A 424 34.15 -0.15 -9.73
N LYS A 425 32.87 0.09 -9.48
CA LYS A 425 32.17 -0.28 -8.24
C LYS A 425 31.13 -1.35 -8.52
N GLN A 426 30.94 -2.26 -7.58
CA GLN A 426 29.84 -3.21 -7.60
C GLN A 426 29.41 -3.50 -6.16
N GLY A 427 28.17 -3.91 -5.97
CA GLY A 427 27.63 -4.18 -4.65
C GLY A 427 26.35 -4.99 -4.68
N LYS A 428 25.89 -5.34 -3.50
CA LYS A 428 24.62 -6.03 -3.26
C LYS A 428 24.09 -5.66 -1.87
N PRO A 429 22.77 -5.58 -1.68
CA PRO A 429 22.21 -5.45 -0.34
C PRO A 429 22.55 -6.67 0.54
N HIS A 430 22.80 -6.46 1.83
CA HIS A 430 23.09 -7.55 2.78
C HIS A 430 21.88 -8.42 3.08
N PHE A 431 20.70 -7.81 3.22
CA PHE A 431 19.45 -8.52 3.48
C PHE A 431 18.62 -8.62 2.20
N ALA A 432 18.09 -9.80 1.87
CA ALA A 432 17.23 -9.99 0.70
C ALA A 432 15.85 -9.33 0.86
N LEU A 433 15.32 -9.25 2.09
CA LEU A 433 14.13 -8.45 2.41
C LEU A 433 14.55 -7.27 3.28
N ARG A 434 14.17 -6.05 2.85
CA ARG A 434 14.42 -4.80 3.59
C ARG A 434 13.12 -4.02 3.65
N ASP A 435 12.49 -4.04 4.82
CA ASP A 435 11.15 -3.49 5.02
C ASP A 435 11.01 -2.64 6.28
N ILE A 436 10.27 -1.54 6.15
CA ILE A 436 9.97 -0.60 7.21
C ILE A 436 8.48 -0.22 7.18
N TYR A 437 7.74 -0.55 8.24
CA TYR A 437 6.33 -0.26 8.42
C TYR A 437 6.06 1.03 9.24
N ARG A 438 4.87 1.63 9.03
CA ARG A 438 4.27 2.83 9.68
C ARG A 438 4.48 4.25 9.09
N GLN A 439 5.06 4.41 7.90
CA GLN A 439 4.95 5.67 7.11
C GLN A 439 4.00 5.53 5.88
N SER A 440 3.55 4.30 5.60
CA SER A 440 2.89 3.93 4.35
C SER A 440 1.43 4.41 4.20
N TYR A 441 0.76 4.82 5.29
CA TYR A 441 -0.66 5.17 5.25
C TYR A 441 -0.93 6.64 4.86
N LEU A 442 0.03 7.54 5.04
CA LEU A 442 -0.19 8.97 4.82
C LEU A 442 0.17 9.41 3.39
N TYR A 443 1.00 8.65 2.68
CA TYR A 443 1.53 9.06 1.37
C TYR A 443 1.58 7.86 0.41
N ARG A 444 0.89 7.98 -0.73
CA ARG A 444 0.98 7.03 -1.84
C ARG A 444 1.96 7.58 -2.88
N ASP A 445 3.22 7.16 -2.81
CA ASP A 445 4.27 7.51 -3.78
C ASP A 445 4.70 6.31 -4.66
N ASN A 446 3.86 5.28 -4.73
CA ASN A 446 4.08 4.03 -5.47
C ASN A 446 5.36 3.25 -5.08
N GLY A 447 5.98 3.57 -3.94
CA GLY A 447 7.23 2.96 -3.49
C GLY A 447 8.49 3.71 -3.91
N ARG A 448 8.38 4.91 -4.50
CA ARG A 448 9.51 5.70 -4.98
C ARG A 448 10.57 5.95 -3.91
N PHE A 449 10.16 6.46 -2.74
CA PHE A 449 11.08 6.69 -1.61
C PHE A 449 11.75 5.40 -1.15
N ALA A 450 10.98 4.30 -1.11
CA ALA A 450 11.47 3.01 -0.67
C ALA A 450 12.63 2.55 -1.56
N VAL A 451 12.44 2.55 -2.88
CA VAL A 451 13.45 2.03 -3.83
C VAL A 451 14.64 2.98 -4.01
N ARG A 452 14.42 4.31 -3.94
CA ARG A 452 15.51 5.31 -3.84
C ARG A 452 16.44 5.05 -2.66
N ASN A 453 15.90 4.56 -1.55
CA ASN A 453 16.64 4.16 -0.36
C ASN A 453 16.80 2.63 -0.23
N ARG A 454 16.79 1.92 -1.36
CA ARG A 454 17.06 0.48 -1.51
C ARG A 454 16.22 -0.45 -0.66
N LEU A 455 15.07 -0.02 -0.16
CA LEU A 455 14.04 -0.93 0.33
C LEU A 455 13.36 -1.64 -0.83
N ASN A 456 12.88 -2.86 -0.58
CA ASN A 456 12.12 -3.64 -1.56
C ASN A 456 10.75 -4.11 -1.03
N ARG A 457 10.37 -3.60 0.14
CA ARG A 457 8.99 -3.59 0.67
C ARG A 457 8.79 -2.31 1.49
N HIS A 458 7.54 -1.84 1.57
CA HIS A 458 7.18 -0.61 2.27
C HIS A 458 5.93 -0.81 3.15
N GLY A 459 6.01 -1.79 4.05
CA GLY A 459 4.91 -2.23 4.88
C GLY A 459 3.76 -2.81 4.05
N ASP A 460 2.56 -2.27 4.25
CA ASP A 460 1.36 -2.67 3.51
C ASP A 460 1.19 -1.94 2.17
N SER A 461 1.98 -0.88 1.90
CA SER A 461 1.90 -0.16 0.62
C SER A 461 2.72 -0.88 -0.46
N PRO A 462 2.15 -1.08 -1.67
CA PRO A 462 2.86 -1.74 -2.74
C PRO A 462 3.96 -0.85 -3.33
N ILE A 463 5.07 -1.47 -3.68
CA ILE A 463 6.05 -0.94 -4.62
C ILE A 463 5.61 -1.43 -5.99
N THR A 464 5.33 -0.49 -6.88
CA THR A 464 4.82 -0.78 -8.22
C THR A 464 5.92 -1.30 -9.16
N GLU A 465 5.52 -1.86 -10.31
CA GLU A 465 6.45 -2.41 -11.31
C GLU A 465 7.43 -1.37 -11.87
N GLU A 466 7.04 -0.09 -11.93
CA GLU A 466 7.95 1.00 -12.33
C GLU A 466 9.16 1.13 -11.38
N TYR A 467 9.08 0.63 -10.16
CA TYR A 467 10.22 0.54 -9.24
C TYR A 467 10.64 -0.92 -8.96
N GLY A 468 10.25 -1.83 -9.84
CA GLY A 468 10.69 -3.23 -9.83
C GLY A 468 9.85 -4.17 -8.97
N GLY A 469 8.72 -3.71 -8.41
CA GLY A 469 7.79 -4.52 -7.63
C GLY A 469 8.21 -4.75 -6.17
N SER A 470 7.30 -5.28 -5.35
CA SER A 470 7.55 -5.62 -3.95
C SER A 470 8.00 -7.06 -3.73
N PHE A 471 8.99 -7.25 -2.88
CA PHE A 471 9.26 -8.54 -2.23
C PHE A 471 8.22 -8.74 -1.12
N THR A 472 7.15 -9.50 -1.37
CA THR A 472 6.01 -9.62 -0.44
C THR A 472 5.46 -11.05 -0.30
N TRP A 473 4.57 -11.22 0.66
CA TRP A 473 3.82 -12.45 0.91
C TRP A 473 2.61 -12.56 0.00
N GLY A 474 2.29 -13.79 -0.38
CA GLY A 474 1.01 -14.12 -0.99
C GLY A 474 -0.15 -13.99 0.02
N PRO A 475 -1.39 -14.09 -0.47
CA PRO A 475 -2.57 -14.09 0.38
C PRO A 475 -2.54 -15.26 1.40
N PRO A 476 -3.26 -15.14 2.53
CA PRO A 476 -4.21 -14.08 2.86
C PRO A 476 -3.59 -12.85 3.54
N TYR A 477 -2.39 -12.99 4.13
CA TYR A 477 -1.67 -11.89 4.80
C TYR A 477 -0.22 -12.32 5.11
N HIS A 478 0.56 -11.41 5.72
CA HIS A 478 1.98 -11.64 6.04
C HIS A 478 2.26 -12.07 7.49
N ALA A 479 1.24 -12.13 8.35
CA ALA A 479 1.36 -12.50 9.76
C ALA A 479 0.01 -12.91 10.36
N HIS A 480 0.05 -13.60 11.50
CA HIS A 480 -1.13 -14.00 12.29
C HIS A 480 -2.22 -14.63 11.42
N THR A 481 -1.82 -15.58 10.58
CA THR A 481 -2.66 -16.06 9.48
C THR A 481 -3.51 -17.28 9.83
N PHE A 482 -3.29 -17.95 10.97
CA PHE A 482 -4.09 -19.12 11.38
C PHE A 482 -5.60 -18.89 11.25
N PHE A 483 -6.12 -17.79 11.80
CA PHE A 483 -7.56 -17.48 11.69
C PHE A 483 -8.01 -17.16 10.25
N ARG A 484 -7.11 -16.72 9.38
CA ARG A 484 -7.43 -16.33 8.00
C ARG A 484 -7.57 -17.53 7.06
N TYR A 485 -6.97 -18.67 7.39
CA TYR A 485 -7.09 -19.89 6.60
C TYR A 485 -8.30 -20.75 6.97
N ILE A 486 -8.88 -20.55 8.14
CA ILE A 486 -10.00 -21.35 8.66
C ILE A 486 -11.29 -20.52 8.66
N ASN A 487 -12.44 -21.15 8.41
CA ASN A 487 -13.74 -20.47 8.46
C ASN A 487 -14.20 -20.28 9.92
N LYS A 488 -14.73 -19.09 10.26
CA LYS A 488 -15.32 -18.81 11.58
C LYS A 488 -16.40 -19.82 11.99
N GLY A 489 -17.21 -20.30 11.04
CA GLY A 489 -18.26 -21.29 11.28
C GLY A 489 -17.76 -22.65 11.79
N TYR A 490 -16.49 -22.97 11.57
CA TYR A 490 -15.91 -24.24 12.00
C TYR A 490 -15.80 -24.37 13.51
N LEU A 491 -15.92 -23.29 14.28
CA LEU A 491 -16.00 -23.43 15.73
C LEU A 491 -17.24 -24.25 16.15
N LYS A 492 -18.30 -24.25 15.33
CA LYS A 492 -19.51 -25.06 15.56
C LYS A 492 -19.39 -26.46 14.96
N THR A 493 -18.89 -26.57 13.73
CA THR A 493 -18.91 -27.84 12.97
C THR A 493 -17.64 -28.68 13.13
N HIS A 494 -16.52 -28.05 13.48
CA HIS A 494 -15.21 -28.66 13.73
C HIS A 494 -14.54 -28.04 14.97
N PRO A 495 -15.20 -28.05 16.15
CA PRO A 495 -14.66 -27.44 17.36
C PRO A 495 -13.27 -27.98 17.73
N GLU A 496 -12.94 -29.22 17.34
CA GLU A 496 -11.66 -29.87 17.54
C GLU A 496 -10.47 -29.19 16.83
N PHE A 497 -10.73 -28.30 15.86
CA PHE A 497 -9.71 -27.49 15.20
C PHE A 497 -9.20 -26.34 16.07
N PHE A 498 -9.93 -25.96 17.10
CA PHE A 498 -9.63 -24.81 17.95
C PHE A 498 -9.03 -25.23 19.29
N SER A 499 -8.31 -24.31 19.94
CA SER A 499 -7.64 -24.59 21.20
C SER A 499 -8.64 -24.89 22.32
N LEU A 500 -8.42 -26.01 23.03
CA LEU A 500 -9.12 -26.31 24.29
C LEU A 500 -8.39 -25.59 25.42
N VAL A 501 -9.05 -24.64 26.08
CA VAL A 501 -8.48 -23.88 27.20
C VAL A 501 -9.57 -23.75 28.26
N ASP A 502 -9.23 -24.03 29.52
CA ASP A 502 -10.17 -23.96 30.65
C ASP A 502 -11.47 -24.74 30.40
N GLY A 503 -11.34 -25.97 29.88
CA GLY A 503 -12.47 -26.86 29.58
C GLY A 503 -13.30 -26.52 28.33
N SER A 504 -13.00 -25.42 27.63
CA SER A 504 -13.80 -24.94 26.48
C SER A 504 -12.97 -24.68 25.22
N ARG A 505 -13.57 -24.95 24.04
CA ARG A 505 -12.93 -24.66 22.74
C ARG A 505 -13.06 -23.17 22.45
N GLN A 506 -11.93 -22.47 22.42
CA GLN A 506 -11.86 -21.01 22.33
C GLN A 506 -11.92 -20.50 20.89
N GLY A 507 -12.30 -19.23 20.75
CA GLY A 507 -12.82 -18.65 19.51
C GLY A 507 -11.83 -18.48 18.35
N TRP A 508 -12.40 -18.18 17.17
CA TRP A 508 -11.72 -18.09 15.88
C TRP A 508 -10.78 -16.87 15.70
N HIS A 509 -10.99 -15.77 16.42
CA HIS A 509 -10.35 -14.49 16.11
C HIS A 509 -8.89 -14.42 16.58
N SER A 510 -8.09 -13.52 15.99
CA SER A 510 -6.66 -13.30 16.28
C SER A 510 -6.31 -13.12 17.77
N TYR A 511 -7.28 -12.75 18.60
CA TYR A 511 -7.08 -12.51 20.05
C TYR A 511 -7.85 -13.49 20.94
N SER A 512 -8.83 -14.22 20.40
CA SER A 512 -9.76 -15.01 21.22
C SER A 512 -9.42 -16.49 21.32
N GLY A 513 -8.52 -17.01 20.47
CA GLY A 513 -8.08 -18.40 20.52
C GLY A 513 -6.93 -18.71 19.56
N GLN A 514 -6.40 -19.93 19.68
CA GLN A 514 -5.43 -20.52 18.76
C GLN A 514 -6.03 -21.75 18.08
N LEU A 515 -5.30 -22.35 17.14
CA LEU A 515 -5.64 -23.65 16.58
C LEU A 515 -5.09 -24.81 17.44
N CYS A 516 -5.73 -25.96 17.35
CA CYS A 516 -5.23 -27.21 17.93
C CYS A 516 -4.19 -27.84 16.99
N LEU A 517 -2.91 -27.54 17.24
CA LEU A 517 -1.82 -27.91 16.34
C LEU A 517 -1.58 -29.43 16.22
N THR A 518 -2.03 -30.24 17.18
CA THR A 518 -1.92 -31.71 17.14
C THR A 518 -3.03 -32.38 16.33
N ASN A 519 -4.06 -31.64 15.92
CA ASN A 519 -5.19 -32.20 15.18
C ASN A 519 -4.81 -32.54 13.72
N LYS A 520 -4.80 -33.83 13.36
CA LYS A 520 -4.42 -34.30 12.01
C LYS A 520 -5.41 -33.90 10.91
N LYS A 521 -6.71 -33.82 11.19
CA LYS A 521 -7.72 -33.38 10.22
C LYS A 521 -7.52 -31.91 9.85
N LEU A 522 -7.19 -31.06 10.83
CA LEU A 522 -6.84 -29.66 10.60
C LEU A 522 -5.59 -29.53 9.73
N ARG A 523 -4.55 -30.33 9.98
CA ARG A 523 -3.31 -30.31 9.18
C ARG A 523 -3.57 -30.63 7.72
N ALA A 524 -4.33 -31.70 7.46
CA ALA A 524 -4.74 -32.08 6.10
C ALA A 524 -5.54 -30.94 5.41
N TYR A 525 -6.53 -30.39 6.11
CA TYR A 525 -7.31 -29.25 5.63
C TYR A 525 -6.43 -28.04 5.25
N LEU A 526 -5.44 -27.71 6.08
CA LEU A 526 -4.55 -26.57 5.83
C LEU A 526 -3.62 -26.79 4.65
N VAL A 527 -3.12 -28.01 4.42
CA VAL A 527 -2.36 -28.34 3.21
C VAL A 527 -3.19 -28.06 1.96
N GLU A 528 -4.44 -28.54 1.92
CA GLU A 528 -5.35 -28.32 0.79
C GLU A 528 -5.67 -26.83 0.61
N ARG A 529 -5.99 -26.14 1.71
CA ARG A 529 -6.35 -24.73 1.69
C ARG A 529 -5.21 -23.85 1.21
N MET A 530 -4.00 -24.04 1.73
CA MET A 530 -2.82 -23.29 1.31
C MET A 530 -2.49 -23.57 -0.16
N THR A 531 -2.53 -24.84 -0.58
CA THR A 531 -2.33 -25.21 -1.99
C THR A 531 -3.31 -24.46 -2.91
N ALA A 532 -4.60 -24.40 -2.54
CA ALA A 532 -5.62 -23.70 -3.32
C ALA A 532 -5.37 -22.19 -3.37
N VAL A 533 -4.96 -21.58 -2.26
CA VAL A 533 -4.60 -20.16 -2.17
C VAL A 533 -3.39 -19.84 -3.03
N ILE A 534 -2.33 -20.67 -2.97
CA ILE A 534 -1.12 -20.53 -3.81
C ILE A 534 -1.50 -20.64 -5.29
N LYS A 535 -2.28 -21.66 -5.69
CA LYS A 535 -2.76 -21.84 -7.06
C LYS A 535 -3.44 -20.58 -7.59
N LYS A 536 -4.39 -20.04 -6.81
CA LYS A 536 -5.14 -18.82 -7.18
C LYS A 536 -4.21 -17.61 -7.27
N SER A 537 -3.34 -17.43 -6.29
CA SER A 537 -2.39 -16.32 -6.24
C SER A 537 -1.42 -16.33 -7.43
N ARG A 538 -0.89 -17.49 -7.82
CA ARG A 538 -0.01 -17.64 -8.99
C ARG A 538 -0.75 -17.32 -10.28
N ALA A 539 -1.98 -17.79 -10.43
CA ALA A 539 -2.80 -17.46 -11.59
C ALA A 539 -3.09 -15.95 -11.68
N SER A 540 -3.34 -15.29 -10.54
CA SER A 540 -3.50 -13.83 -10.48
C SER A 540 -2.22 -13.07 -10.84
N ALA A 541 -1.06 -13.50 -10.32
CA ALA A 541 0.23 -12.89 -10.65
C ALA A 541 0.56 -13.03 -12.14
N LEU A 542 0.39 -14.24 -12.69
CA LEU A 542 0.56 -14.50 -14.12
C LEU A 542 -0.37 -13.61 -14.97
N SER A 543 -1.64 -13.49 -14.60
CA SER A 543 -2.60 -12.64 -15.31
C SER A 543 -2.25 -11.14 -15.24
N ALA A 544 -1.50 -10.73 -14.23
CA ALA A 544 -1.05 -9.35 -14.06
C ALA A 544 0.34 -9.11 -14.67
N GLY A 545 1.02 -10.15 -15.20
CA GLY A 545 2.38 -10.02 -15.74
C GLY A 545 3.44 -9.78 -14.67
N VAL A 546 3.17 -10.14 -13.41
CA VAL A 546 4.11 -9.98 -12.29
C VAL A 546 4.61 -11.32 -11.78
N GLU A 547 5.78 -11.30 -11.16
CA GLU A 547 6.32 -12.47 -10.48
C GLU A 547 5.37 -12.94 -9.37
N PRO A 548 5.06 -14.24 -9.29
CA PRO A 548 4.24 -14.78 -8.23
C PRO A 548 4.95 -14.67 -6.88
N PRO A 549 4.21 -14.41 -5.79
CA PRO A 549 4.81 -14.42 -4.46
C PRO A 549 5.34 -15.82 -4.13
N ARG A 550 6.51 -15.84 -3.51
CA ARG A 550 7.18 -17.08 -3.07
C ARG A 550 7.01 -17.33 -1.58
N LEU A 551 6.72 -16.30 -0.80
CA LEU A 551 6.49 -16.39 0.63
C LEU A 551 4.99 -16.47 0.93
N TYR A 552 4.60 -17.42 1.77
CA TYR A 552 3.25 -17.52 2.32
C TYR A 552 3.34 -17.69 3.82
N ASP A 553 2.61 -16.88 4.57
CA ASP A 553 2.64 -16.99 6.03
C ASP A 553 1.66 -18.05 6.50
N LEU A 554 2.08 -18.83 7.50
CA LEU A 554 1.26 -19.71 8.32
C LEU A 554 1.74 -19.56 9.77
N SER A 555 1.21 -18.58 10.48
CA SER A 555 1.64 -18.26 11.83
C SER A 555 0.50 -18.17 12.83
N MET A 556 0.86 -18.43 14.09
CA MET A 556 -0.03 -18.31 15.23
C MET A 556 -0.72 -16.94 15.30
N ASN A 557 -1.95 -16.95 15.83
CA ASN A 557 -2.71 -15.75 16.15
C ASN A 557 -1.96 -14.91 17.21
N ASP A 558 -2.30 -13.64 17.37
CA ASP A 558 -1.60 -12.70 18.27
C ASP A 558 -1.88 -13.00 19.76
N GLY A 559 -2.88 -13.83 20.09
CA GLY A 559 -3.20 -14.26 21.46
C GLY A 559 -2.36 -15.42 22.01
N ASN A 560 -2.31 -15.58 23.34
CA ASN A 560 -1.50 -16.62 24.04
C ASN A 560 -2.28 -17.88 24.48
N ARG A 561 -3.49 -18.09 23.97
CA ARG A 561 -4.39 -19.19 24.39
C ARG A 561 -4.17 -20.49 23.60
N PHE A 562 -2.99 -21.09 23.75
CA PHE A 562 -2.62 -22.37 23.11
C PHE A 562 -3.42 -23.57 23.67
N CYS A 563 -3.62 -24.58 22.84
CA CYS A 563 -4.45 -25.74 23.16
C CYS A 563 -3.87 -26.62 24.28
N LYS A 564 -4.73 -27.02 25.22
CA LYS A 564 -4.44 -27.91 26.35
C LYS A 564 -5.25 -29.22 26.30
N CYS A 565 -5.61 -29.69 25.11
CA CYS A 565 -6.25 -30.99 24.94
C CYS A 565 -5.30 -32.15 25.31
N PRO A 566 -5.81 -33.38 25.53
CA PRO A 566 -5.00 -34.53 25.95
C PRO A 566 -3.75 -34.73 25.08
N GLU A 567 -3.88 -34.71 23.76
CA GLU A 567 -2.73 -34.84 22.84
C GLU A 567 -1.66 -33.74 23.01
N CYS A 568 -2.06 -32.49 23.22
CA CYS A 568 -1.11 -31.41 23.48
C CYS A 568 -0.42 -31.60 24.83
N LYS A 569 -1.18 -31.99 25.87
CA LYS A 569 -0.62 -32.28 27.20
C LYS A 569 0.35 -33.47 27.16
N ASN A 570 0.04 -34.50 26.38
CA ASN A 570 0.92 -35.66 26.21
C ASN A 570 2.28 -35.24 25.62
N LYS A 571 2.29 -34.35 24.60
CA LYS A 571 3.54 -33.78 24.09
C LYS A 571 4.27 -32.94 25.13
N GLU A 572 3.56 -32.06 25.84
CA GLU A 572 4.16 -31.25 26.92
C GLU A 572 4.80 -32.14 28.02
N ASN A 573 4.11 -33.21 28.42
CA ASN A 573 4.62 -34.20 29.39
C ASN A 573 5.84 -34.98 28.87
N ALA A 574 5.94 -35.17 27.54
CA ALA A 574 7.11 -35.73 26.88
C ALA A 574 8.28 -34.73 26.73
N GLY A 575 8.22 -33.57 27.40
CA GLY A 575 9.28 -32.57 27.41
C GLY A 575 9.23 -31.54 26.28
N TRP A 576 8.21 -31.59 25.42
CA TRP A 576 8.06 -30.63 24.31
C TRP A 576 7.62 -29.26 24.84
N ASN A 577 8.20 -28.19 24.30
CA ASN A 577 7.64 -26.86 24.44
C ASN A 577 6.68 -26.52 23.29
N ILE A 578 6.08 -25.33 23.33
CA ILE A 578 5.12 -24.94 22.30
C ILE A 578 5.75 -24.75 20.91
N SER A 579 7.04 -24.39 20.84
CA SER A 579 7.78 -24.28 19.59
C SER A 579 8.05 -25.63 18.96
N ASP A 580 8.31 -26.68 19.76
CA ASP A 580 8.38 -28.07 19.27
C ASP A 580 7.04 -28.47 18.62
N ILE A 581 5.93 -28.21 19.29
CA ILE A 581 4.57 -28.51 18.78
C ILE A 581 4.26 -27.69 17.52
N LEU A 582 4.67 -26.42 17.47
CA LEU A 582 4.52 -25.55 16.31
C LEU A 582 5.31 -26.10 15.10
N LEU A 583 6.58 -26.46 15.28
CA LEU A 583 7.39 -26.97 14.16
C LEU A 583 6.88 -28.32 13.67
N ASP A 584 6.42 -29.22 14.54
CA ASP A 584 5.79 -30.48 14.12
C ASP A 584 4.57 -30.24 13.23
N PHE A 585 3.77 -29.22 13.56
CA PHE A 585 2.63 -28.81 12.74
C PHE A 585 3.03 -28.14 11.42
N ILE A 586 3.92 -27.15 11.48
CA ILE A 586 4.35 -26.39 10.29
C ILE A 586 5.12 -27.29 9.32
N ASN A 587 5.99 -28.17 9.80
CA ASN A 587 6.76 -29.09 8.94
C ASN A 587 5.86 -30.04 8.16
N GLU A 588 4.80 -30.58 8.77
CA GLU A 588 3.85 -31.46 8.08
C GLU A 588 3.15 -30.70 6.93
N ILE A 589 2.71 -29.48 7.20
CA ILE A 589 2.02 -28.65 6.20
C ILE A 589 2.98 -28.20 5.09
N ALA A 590 4.18 -27.77 5.46
CA ALA A 590 5.20 -27.30 4.53
C ALA A 590 5.65 -28.41 3.57
N LYS A 591 5.82 -29.64 4.05
CA LYS A 591 6.05 -30.84 3.22
C LYS A 591 4.87 -31.11 2.27
N GLY A 592 3.63 -30.94 2.75
CA GLY A 592 2.44 -31.10 1.93
C GLY A 592 2.36 -30.10 0.77
N VAL A 593 2.66 -28.83 1.04
CA VAL A 593 2.70 -27.76 0.03
C VAL A 593 3.86 -27.96 -0.95
N GLU A 594 5.05 -28.31 -0.46
CA GLU A 594 6.26 -28.51 -1.26
C GLU A 594 6.06 -29.51 -2.40
N LYS A 595 5.30 -30.59 -2.17
CA LYS A 595 4.96 -31.60 -3.20
C LYS A 595 4.35 -31.00 -4.47
N LYS A 596 3.65 -29.87 -4.35
CA LYS A 596 2.99 -29.18 -5.49
C LYS A 596 3.71 -27.89 -5.88
N TYR A 597 4.36 -27.22 -4.93
CA TYR A 597 5.00 -25.92 -5.10
C TYR A 597 6.39 -25.92 -4.43
N PRO A 598 7.41 -26.53 -5.06
CA PRO A 598 8.72 -26.71 -4.45
C PRO A 598 9.49 -25.40 -4.22
N ASP A 599 9.12 -24.33 -4.93
CA ASP A 599 9.75 -23.02 -4.83
C ASP A 599 9.10 -22.09 -3.79
N VAL A 600 7.99 -22.52 -3.16
CA VAL A 600 7.27 -21.80 -2.10
C VAL A 600 7.93 -21.99 -0.75
N LEU A 601 8.10 -20.87 -0.06
CA LEU A 601 8.57 -20.78 1.32
C LEU A 601 7.41 -20.45 2.26
N ILE A 602 7.30 -21.19 3.35
CA ILE A 602 6.30 -20.97 4.40
C ILE A 602 6.94 -20.21 5.56
N THR A 603 6.46 -19.00 5.84
CA THR A 603 6.90 -18.25 7.03
C THR A 603 6.08 -18.62 8.26
N THR A 604 6.71 -18.66 9.43
CA THR A 604 6.00 -18.79 10.70
C THR A 604 6.70 -17.98 11.80
N LEU A 605 5.95 -17.55 12.82
CA LEU A 605 6.44 -16.63 13.85
C LEU A 605 7.06 -17.37 15.04
N ALA A 606 8.28 -16.99 15.40
CA ALA A 606 8.83 -17.18 16.74
C ALA A 606 8.53 -15.90 17.55
N TYR A 607 7.37 -15.87 18.19
CA TYR A 607 6.77 -14.69 18.83
C TYR A 607 6.08 -15.08 20.15
N GLY A 608 6.07 -14.19 21.14
CA GLY A 608 5.46 -14.49 22.45
C GLY A 608 5.99 -15.81 23.03
N LYS A 609 5.10 -16.76 23.32
CA LYS A 609 5.52 -18.08 23.86
C LYS A 609 6.34 -18.94 22.89
N THR A 610 6.26 -18.70 21.58
CA THR A 610 7.07 -19.42 20.57
C THR A 610 8.40 -18.72 20.26
N ALA A 611 8.74 -17.63 20.97
CA ALA A 611 10.06 -16.99 20.84
C ALA A 611 11.18 -17.92 21.35
N VAL A 612 10.90 -18.75 22.36
CA VAL A 612 11.85 -19.74 22.88
C VAL A 612 12.05 -20.86 21.85
N PRO A 613 13.29 -21.20 21.46
CA PRO A 613 13.57 -22.29 20.52
C PRO A 613 13.04 -23.66 21.00
N PRO A 614 12.84 -24.64 20.10
CA PRO A 614 12.44 -26.01 20.44
C PRO A 614 13.40 -26.65 21.46
N LYS A 615 12.88 -27.50 22.36
CA LYS A 615 13.69 -28.27 23.32
C LYS A 615 14.15 -29.62 22.76
N THR A 616 13.49 -30.12 21.73
CA THR A 616 13.80 -31.41 21.10
C THR A 616 14.71 -31.22 19.88
N ALA A 617 15.09 -32.33 19.23
CA ALA A 617 15.90 -32.31 18.01
C ALA A 617 15.14 -31.85 16.74
N ILE A 618 13.88 -31.41 16.87
CA ILE A 618 13.08 -30.97 15.73
C ILE A 618 13.65 -29.69 15.10
N LYS A 619 13.76 -29.68 13.78
CA LYS A 619 14.26 -28.53 12.99
C LYS A 619 13.20 -28.06 11.99
N PRO A 620 13.17 -26.77 11.64
CA PRO A 620 12.33 -26.29 10.53
C PRO A 620 12.65 -27.04 9.24
N TRP A 621 11.63 -27.40 8.46
CA TRP A 621 11.82 -28.02 7.15
C TRP A 621 12.49 -27.05 6.17
N ARG A 622 13.09 -27.54 5.08
CA ARG A 622 13.93 -26.74 4.17
C ARG A 622 13.22 -25.56 3.48
N ASN A 623 11.89 -25.63 3.35
CA ASN A 623 11.06 -24.54 2.83
C ASN A 623 10.33 -23.75 3.92
N VAL A 624 10.69 -23.93 5.20
CA VAL A 624 10.16 -23.14 6.32
C VAL A 624 11.15 -22.00 6.61
N VAL A 625 10.62 -20.80 6.78
CA VAL A 625 11.36 -19.60 7.18
C VAL A 625 10.86 -19.18 8.55
N ILE A 626 11.74 -19.23 9.54
CA ILE A 626 11.42 -18.72 10.88
C ILE A 626 11.51 -17.21 10.86
N ARG A 627 10.44 -16.52 11.29
CA ARG A 627 10.46 -15.08 11.51
C ARG A 627 10.51 -14.80 13.00
N PHE A 628 11.71 -14.51 13.49
CA PHE A 628 11.98 -14.18 14.88
C PHE A 628 11.49 -12.78 15.20
N CYS A 629 10.57 -12.65 16.16
CA CYS A 629 10.09 -11.36 16.62
C CYS A 629 10.98 -10.86 17.76
N ASN A 630 11.86 -9.90 17.47
CA ASN A 630 12.59 -9.18 18.50
C ASN A 630 11.65 -8.14 19.13
N THR A 631 11.09 -8.50 20.28
CA THR A 631 10.11 -7.72 21.05
C THR A 631 10.65 -7.41 22.46
N PHE A 632 9.98 -6.52 23.19
CA PHE A 632 10.23 -6.21 24.62
C PHE A 632 11.59 -5.54 24.92
N GLY A 633 11.57 -4.33 25.49
CA GLY A 633 12.79 -3.57 25.80
C GLY A 633 13.46 -2.96 24.56
N PRO A 634 14.64 -2.34 24.71
CA PRO A 634 15.26 -1.60 23.61
C PRO A 634 15.95 -2.57 22.65
N THR A 635 15.24 -2.88 21.57
CA THR A 635 15.55 -3.98 20.66
C THR A 635 16.82 -3.77 19.84
N VAL A 636 17.35 -2.55 19.80
CA VAL A 636 18.53 -2.14 19.02
C VAL A 636 19.88 -2.36 19.68
N TYR A 637 19.93 -2.73 20.96
CA TYR A 637 21.20 -2.91 21.67
C TYR A 637 21.41 -4.38 22.06
N PRO A 638 21.75 -5.27 21.10
CA PRO A 638 21.81 -6.70 21.35
C PRO A 638 22.87 -7.11 22.39
N SER A 639 23.97 -6.35 22.55
CA SER A 639 25.02 -6.62 23.53
C SER A 639 24.64 -6.32 24.98
N GLU A 640 23.60 -5.52 25.22
CA GLU A 640 23.22 -5.15 26.58
C GLU A 640 22.73 -6.36 27.38
N ARG A 641 23.11 -6.41 28.67
CA ARG A 641 22.79 -7.53 29.58
C ARG A 641 21.31 -7.89 29.58
N ARG A 642 20.42 -6.90 29.60
CA ARG A 642 18.95 -7.08 29.57
C ARG A 642 18.40 -7.74 28.31
N ASN A 643 19.18 -7.76 27.22
CA ASN A 643 18.81 -8.39 25.97
C ASN A 643 19.43 -9.80 25.81
N GLN A 644 20.24 -10.27 26.76
CA GLN A 644 20.96 -11.56 26.65
C GLN A 644 20.05 -12.76 26.44
N GLU A 645 18.91 -12.85 27.15
CA GLU A 645 17.95 -13.95 27.00
C GLU A 645 17.39 -14.01 25.57
N LYS A 646 16.99 -12.86 25.02
CA LYS A 646 16.54 -12.76 23.62
C LYS A 646 17.64 -13.12 22.63
N GLN A 647 18.89 -12.76 22.92
CA GLN A 647 20.02 -13.16 22.09
C GLN A 647 20.28 -14.67 22.15
N GLN A 648 20.05 -15.33 23.29
CA GLN A 648 20.10 -16.79 23.37
C GLN A 648 19.00 -17.43 22.52
N TRP A 649 17.76 -16.91 22.57
CA TRP A 649 16.67 -17.39 21.73
C TRP A 649 16.95 -17.19 20.23
N LEU A 650 17.43 -16.01 19.86
CA LEU A 650 17.84 -15.69 18.48
C LEU A 650 18.88 -16.68 17.98
N ARG A 651 19.97 -16.88 18.73
CA ARG A 651 21.04 -17.83 18.35
C ARG A 651 20.53 -19.25 18.30
N GLY A 652 19.65 -19.66 19.21
CA GLY A 652 19.05 -20.98 19.20
C GLY A 652 18.20 -21.25 17.96
N TRP A 653 17.41 -20.26 17.52
CA TRP A 653 16.67 -20.35 16.25
C TRP A 653 17.58 -20.34 15.03
N ALA A 654 18.58 -19.46 15.01
CA ALA A 654 19.56 -19.37 13.94
C ALA A 654 20.32 -20.70 13.78
N ALA A 655 20.72 -21.35 14.88
CA ALA A 655 21.47 -22.61 14.83
C ALA A 655 20.72 -23.78 14.16
N ILE A 656 19.38 -23.76 14.15
CA ILE A 656 18.57 -24.88 13.63
C ILE A 656 17.83 -24.55 12.34
N SER A 657 17.65 -23.27 12.01
CA SER A 657 16.82 -22.86 10.87
C SER A 657 17.65 -22.74 9.60
N PRO A 658 17.22 -23.34 8.47
CA PRO A 658 17.90 -23.13 7.19
C PRO A 658 17.69 -21.71 6.65
N ARG A 659 16.63 -21.03 7.10
CA ARG A 659 16.25 -19.66 6.69
C ARG A 659 15.63 -18.93 7.87
N ILE A 660 16.14 -17.75 8.20
CA ILE A 660 15.62 -16.94 9.29
C ILE A 660 15.46 -15.49 8.87
N MET A 661 14.42 -14.83 9.36
CA MET A 661 14.12 -13.42 9.16
C MET A 661 13.79 -12.79 10.50
N CYS A 662 13.90 -11.46 10.58
CA CYS A 662 13.52 -10.72 11.78
C CYS A 662 12.26 -9.90 11.54
N TRP A 663 11.36 -9.91 12.53
CA TRP A 663 10.45 -8.81 12.79
C TRP A 663 10.97 -8.05 14.01
N ASN A 664 11.62 -6.92 13.78
CA ASN A 664 12.13 -6.07 14.84
C ASN A 664 11.08 -5.04 15.25
N HIS A 665 10.66 -5.08 16.51
CA HIS A 665 9.72 -4.12 17.06
C HIS A 665 10.50 -2.92 17.59
N SER A 666 10.32 -1.79 16.91
CA SER A 666 10.97 -0.51 17.18
C SER A 666 9.90 0.52 17.55
N LEU A 667 9.11 0.13 18.55
CA LEU A 667 7.84 0.76 18.92
C LEU A 667 8.01 1.77 20.05
N GLU A 668 9.23 2.26 20.28
CA GLU A 668 9.52 3.34 21.20
C GLU A 668 8.82 4.62 20.72
N GLU A 669 7.61 4.86 21.23
CA GLU A 669 6.90 6.13 21.16
C GLU A 669 7.55 7.06 22.20
N TYR A 670 7.74 8.36 21.93
CA TYR A 670 8.54 9.35 22.71
C TYR A 670 10.08 9.30 22.50
N PRO A 671 10.82 10.36 22.90
CA PRO A 671 12.29 10.43 22.81
C PRO A 671 13.03 9.15 23.18
N PHE A 672 13.82 8.60 22.23
CA PHE A 672 14.66 7.42 22.42
C PHE A 672 15.84 7.38 21.42
N PRO A 673 17.08 7.09 21.80
CA PRO A 673 18.28 7.11 20.93
C PRO A 673 18.39 5.90 19.97
N TYR A 674 17.27 5.47 19.37
CA TYR A 674 17.15 4.23 18.58
C TYR A 674 18.26 4.01 17.55
N GLU A 675 18.61 5.06 16.80
CA GLU A 675 19.56 4.98 15.69
C GLU A 675 20.97 4.57 16.14
N MET A 676 21.33 4.79 17.41
CA MET A 676 22.68 4.54 17.91
C MET A 676 23.03 3.05 17.99
N GLY A 677 22.04 2.16 18.16
CA GLY A 677 22.24 0.71 18.19
C GLY A 677 22.07 0.02 16.83
N LEU A 678 21.66 0.75 15.80
CA LEU A 678 21.17 0.16 14.55
C LEU A 678 22.23 -0.68 13.80
N ALA A 679 23.47 -0.19 13.73
CA ALA A 679 24.56 -0.91 13.09
C ALA A 679 24.90 -2.21 13.83
N GLU A 680 24.94 -2.16 15.16
CA GLU A 680 25.20 -3.35 16.00
C GLU A 680 24.09 -4.41 15.81
N LEU A 681 22.82 -3.97 15.87
CA LEU A 681 21.66 -4.82 15.67
C LEU A 681 21.70 -5.54 14.32
N LEU A 682 21.90 -4.79 13.24
CA LEU A 682 21.85 -5.36 11.90
C LEU A 682 23.07 -6.23 11.59
N ARG A 683 24.27 -5.87 12.07
CA ARG A 683 25.44 -6.76 12.01
C ARG A 683 25.20 -8.06 12.78
N ASN A 684 24.49 -8.02 13.90
CA ASN A 684 24.13 -9.22 14.65
C ASN A 684 23.17 -10.11 13.85
N TYR A 685 22.21 -9.55 13.12
CA TYR A 685 21.34 -10.32 12.22
C TYR A 685 22.12 -10.92 11.04
N ASP A 686 22.98 -10.15 10.40
CA ASP A 686 23.84 -10.61 9.30
C ASP A 686 24.75 -11.78 9.73
N LYS A 687 25.43 -11.64 10.89
CA LYS A 687 26.25 -12.71 11.50
C LYS A 687 25.46 -13.98 11.82
N ASN A 688 24.18 -13.85 12.14
CA ASN A 688 23.27 -14.97 12.38
C ASN A 688 22.45 -15.33 11.12
N HIS A 689 22.98 -15.05 9.92
CA HIS A 689 22.45 -15.46 8.61
C HIS A 689 20.98 -15.10 8.37
N PHE A 690 20.50 -14.02 8.97
CA PHE A 690 19.17 -13.51 8.71
C PHE A 690 19.10 -13.04 7.26
N MET A 691 18.16 -13.61 6.50
CA MET A 691 17.98 -13.25 5.09
C MET A 691 17.13 -11.99 4.90
N GLY A 692 16.53 -11.46 5.95
CA GLY A 692 15.58 -10.36 5.84
C GLY A 692 15.19 -9.74 7.16
N VAL A 693 14.92 -8.44 7.14
CA VAL A 693 14.53 -7.66 8.32
C VAL A 693 13.32 -6.80 8.01
N PHE A 694 12.31 -6.93 8.87
CA PHE A 694 11.13 -6.09 8.93
C PHE A 694 11.20 -5.22 10.19
N PHE A 695 11.23 -3.91 10.03
CA PHE A 695 11.12 -2.97 11.13
C PHE A 695 9.68 -2.48 11.29
N GLU A 696 9.12 -2.72 12.47
CA GLU A 696 7.89 -2.10 12.90
C GLU A 696 8.22 -0.85 13.71
N MET A 697 8.25 0.32 13.07
CA MET A 697 8.60 1.57 13.75
C MET A 697 7.42 2.17 14.51
N GLY A 698 7.70 2.99 15.53
CA GLY A 698 6.73 3.84 16.21
C GLY A 698 6.02 4.81 15.25
N LYS A 699 4.95 5.45 15.73
CA LYS A 699 4.14 6.34 14.90
C LYS A 699 4.93 7.62 14.56
N PRO A 700 4.90 8.12 13.31
CA PRO A 700 5.73 9.26 12.89
C PRO A 700 5.60 10.52 13.76
N TYR A 701 4.41 10.78 14.31
CA TYR A 701 4.12 11.95 15.15
C TYR A 701 4.43 11.73 16.64
N MET A 702 4.72 10.50 17.06
CA MET A 702 5.11 10.15 18.43
C MET A 702 6.63 9.94 18.54
N VAL A 703 7.34 9.80 17.42
CA VAL A 703 8.76 9.50 17.38
C VAL A 703 9.51 10.76 16.96
N ASP A 704 10.40 11.23 17.82
CA ASP A 704 11.28 12.37 17.54
C ASP A 704 12.36 12.00 16.53
N CYS A 705 12.74 12.98 15.70
CA CYS A 705 13.69 12.79 14.60
C CYS A 705 13.31 11.58 13.69
N PHE A 706 12.01 11.34 13.48
CA PHE A 706 11.51 10.16 12.76
C PHE A 706 12.14 10.00 11.38
N ASP A 707 12.24 11.09 10.60
CA ASP A 707 12.82 11.05 9.25
C ASP A 707 14.29 10.60 9.28
N MET A 708 15.07 11.10 10.25
CA MET A 708 16.46 10.68 10.45
C MET A 708 16.54 9.19 10.76
N ARG A 709 15.76 8.72 11.75
CA ARG A 709 15.77 7.30 12.14
C ARG A 709 15.40 6.40 10.97
N ARG A 710 14.39 6.79 10.22
CA ARG A 710 13.93 6.03 9.06
C ARG A 710 14.99 5.99 7.96
N TRP A 711 15.58 7.14 7.63
CA TRP A 711 16.60 7.22 6.60
C TRP A 711 17.85 6.41 6.97
N LEU A 712 18.33 6.52 8.21
CA LEU A 712 19.44 5.72 8.73
C LEU A 712 19.11 4.22 8.72
N CYS A 713 17.86 3.85 9.08
CA CYS A 713 17.38 2.48 8.98
C CYS A 713 17.46 1.95 7.55
N CYS A 714 17.07 2.74 6.54
CA CYS A 714 17.25 2.35 5.15
C CYS A 714 18.72 2.10 4.79
N LYS A 715 19.63 2.99 5.18
CA LYS A 715 21.07 2.85 4.88
C LYS A 715 21.67 1.60 5.51
N MET A 716 21.39 1.36 6.78
CA MET A 716 21.93 0.20 7.50
C MET A 716 21.28 -1.12 7.07
N LEU A 717 20.02 -1.10 6.58
CA LEU A 717 19.36 -2.28 5.99
C LEU A 717 19.98 -2.66 4.64
N GLU A 718 20.51 -1.70 3.90
CA GLU A 718 21.26 -1.98 2.67
C GLU A 718 22.64 -2.53 3.00
N ASP A 719 23.40 -1.80 3.81
CA ASP A 719 24.75 -2.16 4.24
C ASP A 719 24.94 -1.86 5.74
N PRO A 720 24.88 -2.90 6.61
CA PRO A 720 25.08 -2.72 8.04
C PRO A 720 26.54 -2.47 8.43
N TYR A 721 27.50 -2.60 7.50
CA TYR A 721 28.93 -2.35 7.72
C TYR A 721 29.37 -0.95 7.29
N SER A 722 28.51 -0.21 6.58
CA SER A 722 28.71 1.22 6.32
C SER A 722 28.81 2.03 7.62
N ASP A 723 29.48 3.18 7.56
CA ASP A 723 29.73 4.01 8.73
C ASP A 723 28.46 4.79 9.13
N LEU A 724 27.80 4.31 10.18
CA LEU A 724 26.62 4.94 10.76
C LEU A 724 26.88 6.41 11.12
N GLU A 725 28.05 6.77 11.66
CA GLU A 725 28.29 8.15 12.08
C GLU A 725 28.40 9.08 10.86
N THR A 726 29.09 8.65 9.80
CA THR A 726 29.09 9.37 8.52
C THR A 726 27.66 9.60 8.01
N HIS A 727 26.81 8.56 7.99
CA HIS A 727 25.42 8.69 7.58
C HIS A 727 24.63 9.65 8.49
N ARG A 728 24.81 9.58 9.82
CA ARG A 728 24.20 10.52 10.77
C ARG A 728 24.58 11.94 10.44
N GLN A 729 25.87 12.22 10.23
CA GLN A 729 26.36 13.56 9.92
C GLN A 729 25.86 14.08 8.57
N ILE A 730 25.76 13.23 7.55
CA ILE A 730 25.14 13.55 6.26
C ILE A 730 23.69 14.00 6.47
N PHE A 731 22.89 13.22 7.18
CA PHE A 731 21.49 13.55 7.44
C PHE A 731 21.36 14.83 8.27
N LEU A 732 22.10 14.93 9.38
CA LEU A 732 22.03 16.08 10.28
C LEU A 732 22.34 17.38 9.55
N LYS A 733 23.46 17.44 8.82
CA LYS A 733 23.89 18.63 8.07
C LYS A 733 22.94 18.97 6.92
N GLY A 734 22.51 17.96 6.15
CA GLY A 734 21.62 18.18 5.00
C GLY A 734 20.20 18.57 5.40
N TYR A 735 19.63 17.87 6.38
CA TYR A 735 18.23 18.03 6.79
C TYR A 735 18.03 19.18 7.78
N TYR A 736 18.88 19.31 8.81
CA TYR A 736 18.72 20.34 9.85
C TYR A 736 19.61 21.57 9.63
N GLY A 737 20.62 21.53 8.76
CA GLY A 737 21.48 22.67 8.46
C GLY A 737 22.18 23.24 9.69
N LYS A 738 22.01 24.54 9.94
CA LYS A 738 22.61 25.21 11.11
C LYS A 738 22.11 24.66 12.45
N ALA A 739 20.95 23.98 12.49
CA ALA A 739 20.45 23.32 13.69
C ALA A 739 21.17 21.99 14.02
N ALA A 740 21.94 21.44 13.09
CA ALA A 740 22.55 20.11 13.20
C ALA A 740 23.35 19.87 14.49
N PRO A 741 24.23 20.79 14.97
CA PRO A 741 25.01 20.55 16.18
C PRO A 741 24.15 20.36 17.43
N MET A 742 23.06 21.13 17.56
CA MET A 742 22.16 21.06 18.71
C MET A 742 21.29 19.80 18.67
N ILE A 743 20.83 19.41 17.48
CA ILE A 743 20.09 18.14 17.32
C ILE A 743 21.00 16.95 17.62
N ASP A 744 22.25 16.96 17.14
CA ASP A 744 23.21 15.88 17.42
C ASP A 744 23.53 15.76 18.92
N GLU A 745 23.77 16.88 19.61
CA GLU A 745 24.01 16.86 21.05
C GLU A 745 22.77 16.39 21.83
N TYR A 746 21.56 16.73 21.38
CA TYR A 746 20.33 16.17 21.93
C TYR A 746 20.30 14.63 21.79
N ARG A 747 20.64 14.09 20.61
CA ARG A 747 20.68 12.64 20.40
C ARG A 747 21.71 11.96 21.31
N LYS A 748 22.90 12.55 21.44
CA LYS A 748 23.98 12.05 22.29
C LYS A 748 23.61 12.08 23.77
N LEU A 749 22.94 13.15 24.22
CA LEU A 749 22.42 13.24 25.59
C LEU A 749 21.41 12.12 25.86
N LEU A 750 20.46 11.88 24.95
CA LEU A 750 19.51 10.78 25.10
C LEU A 750 20.18 9.40 25.17
N ASP A 751 21.23 9.15 24.37
CA ASP A 751 22.00 7.90 24.43
C ASP A 751 22.66 7.72 25.80
N ARG A 752 23.32 8.76 26.33
CA ARG A 752 23.91 8.72 27.67
C ARG A 752 22.87 8.46 28.75
N THR A 753 21.72 9.15 28.69
CA THR A 753 20.63 8.99 29.66
C THR A 753 20.02 7.58 29.60
N GLN A 754 19.81 7.04 28.40
CA GLN A 754 19.27 5.69 28.21
C GLN A 754 20.19 4.63 28.82
N ARG A 755 21.52 4.75 28.63
CA ARG A 755 22.50 3.79 29.14
C ARG A 755 22.58 3.78 30.66
N ARG A 756 22.26 4.91 31.31
CA ARG A 756 22.21 5.05 32.77
C ARG A 756 21.12 4.20 33.43
N ILE A 757 20.05 3.85 32.71
CA ILE A 757 18.80 3.29 33.30
C ILE A 757 18.49 1.91 32.70
N ALA A 758 19.52 1.07 32.56
CA ALA A 758 19.44 -0.23 31.90
C ALA A 758 18.24 -1.11 32.36
N ASP A 759 17.78 -1.01 33.61
CA ASP A 759 16.87 -2.02 34.20
C ASP A 759 15.38 -1.63 34.33
N ARG A 760 14.93 -0.44 33.87
CA ARG A 760 13.53 0.03 34.08
C ARG A 760 12.62 0.03 32.85
N TRP A 761 12.76 -0.91 31.92
CA TRP A 761 12.05 -0.88 30.62
C TRP A 761 10.83 -1.81 30.54
N ILE A 762 9.67 -1.28 30.14
CA ILE A 762 8.42 -2.01 29.92
C ILE A 762 7.99 -1.91 28.44
N PHE A 763 7.42 -3.01 27.90
CA PHE A 763 7.02 -3.23 26.49
C PHE A 763 6.21 -2.12 25.81
N ARG A 764 5.39 -1.40 26.57
CA ARG A 764 4.43 -0.44 26.04
C ARG A 764 4.60 0.87 26.79
N HIS A 765 5.06 1.85 26.06
CA HIS A 765 5.34 3.17 26.56
C HIS A 765 4.05 3.89 26.96
N PHE A 766 3.83 4.01 28.26
CA PHE A 766 3.02 5.08 28.83
C PHE A 766 3.97 6.20 29.24
N ALA A 767 3.54 7.46 29.17
CA ALA A 767 4.40 8.59 29.50
C ALA A 767 5.07 8.46 30.90
N GLY A 768 4.36 7.85 31.87
CA GLY A 768 4.87 7.54 33.22
C GLY A 768 6.07 6.58 33.27
N SER A 769 6.27 5.76 32.23
CA SER A 769 7.41 4.83 32.10
C SER A 769 8.66 5.51 31.52
N PHE A 770 8.57 6.77 31.12
CA PHE A 770 9.66 7.58 30.54
C PHE A 770 10.31 8.55 31.53
N ALA A 771 10.30 8.22 32.83
CA ALA A 771 11.08 8.92 33.85
C ALA A 771 12.59 8.61 33.77
N TYR A 772 13.14 8.50 32.56
CA TYR A 772 14.54 8.15 32.34
C TYR A 772 15.44 9.40 32.26
N MET A 773 14.93 10.51 31.71
CA MET A 773 15.56 11.83 31.87
C MET A 773 15.24 12.39 33.24
N ASN A 774 16.25 12.89 33.96
CA ASN A 774 16.03 13.71 35.14
C ASN A 774 15.73 15.16 34.75
N VAL A 775 15.25 15.96 35.70
CA VAL A 775 14.87 17.36 35.44
C VAL A 775 15.99 18.24 34.84
N GLN A 776 17.27 18.01 35.16
CA GLN A 776 18.37 18.80 34.61
C GLN A 776 18.65 18.44 33.16
N GLU A 777 18.65 17.14 32.84
CA GLU A 777 18.75 16.64 31.45
C GLU A 777 17.58 17.19 30.62
N LEU A 778 16.36 17.20 31.16
CA LEU A 778 15.18 17.75 30.47
C LEU A 778 15.33 19.24 30.14
N ILE A 779 15.78 20.05 31.11
CA ILE A 779 16.04 21.49 30.90
C ILE A 779 17.10 21.67 29.80
N GLN A 780 18.18 20.88 29.84
CA GLN A 780 19.23 20.93 28.83
C GLN A 780 18.69 20.60 27.44
N VAL A 781 17.87 19.56 27.30
CA VAL A 781 17.24 19.20 26.03
C VAL A 781 16.38 20.34 25.49
N HIS A 782 15.52 20.95 26.32
CA HIS A 782 14.72 22.09 25.88
C HIS A 782 15.56 23.28 25.40
N ARG A 783 16.66 23.59 26.10
CA ARG A 783 17.62 24.63 25.68
C ARG A 783 18.28 24.34 24.34
N LEU A 784 18.65 23.08 24.08
CA LEU A 784 19.21 22.66 22.79
C LEU A 784 18.21 22.91 21.66
N PHE A 785 16.93 22.61 21.87
CA PHE A 785 15.89 22.90 20.88
C PHE A 785 15.63 24.40 20.69
N ASP A 786 15.65 25.21 21.76
CA ASP A 786 15.53 26.67 21.61
C ASP A 786 16.69 27.27 20.82
N GLN A 787 17.91 26.77 21.02
CA GLN A 787 19.08 27.14 20.23
C GLN A 787 18.96 26.67 18.77
N ALA A 788 18.45 25.45 18.55
CA ALA A 788 18.20 24.90 17.22
C ALA A 788 17.21 25.74 16.44
N GLU A 789 16.07 26.10 17.04
CA GLU A 789 15.05 26.97 16.44
C GLU A 789 15.65 28.35 16.07
N LYS A 790 16.38 28.98 17.00
CA LYS A 790 17.04 30.27 16.75
C LYS A 790 18.03 30.20 15.59
N ALA A 791 18.79 29.12 15.47
CA ALA A 791 19.79 28.95 14.42
C ALA A 791 19.19 28.86 13.00
N VAL A 792 17.90 28.54 12.87
CA VAL A 792 17.21 28.36 11.58
C VAL A 792 15.96 29.22 11.44
N GLN A 793 15.78 30.24 12.28
CA GLN A 793 14.55 31.06 12.33
C GLN A 793 14.19 31.72 10.99
N GLY A 794 15.16 31.98 10.12
CA GLY A 794 14.96 32.53 8.77
C GLY A 794 14.74 31.50 7.66
N ASP A 795 14.71 30.21 7.97
CA ASP A 795 14.57 29.10 7.03
C ASP A 795 13.30 28.30 7.36
N SER A 796 12.21 28.58 6.63
CA SER A 796 10.88 28.05 6.92
C SER A 796 10.80 26.53 6.87
N ASP A 797 11.60 25.89 6.01
CA ASP A 797 11.65 24.43 5.93
C ASP A 797 12.39 23.85 7.12
N ARG A 798 13.56 24.41 7.47
CA ARG A 798 14.35 23.89 8.59
C ARG A 798 13.70 24.15 9.94
N ILE A 799 13.05 25.30 10.15
CA ILE A 799 12.33 25.54 11.41
C ILE A 799 11.19 24.53 11.58
N ARG A 800 10.45 24.20 10.51
CA ARG A 800 9.42 23.15 10.54
C ARG A 800 9.99 21.79 10.93
N ARG A 801 11.18 21.42 10.40
CA ARG A 801 11.87 20.17 10.73
C ARG A 801 12.29 20.11 12.20
N VAL A 802 12.81 21.21 12.74
CA VAL A 802 13.21 21.31 14.16
C VAL A 802 11.98 21.21 15.08
N ILE A 803 10.90 21.92 14.76
CA ILE A 803 9.63 21.85 15.51
C ILE A 803 9.06 20.42 15.49
N ALA A 804 9.04 19.77 14.33
CA ALA A 804 8.58 18.39 14.22
C ALA A 804 9.43 17.41 15.05
N ALA A 805 10.76 17.63 15.11
CA ALA A 805 11.66 16.84 15.96
C ALA A 805 11.43 17.09 17.46
N ARG A 806 11.05 18.32 17.85
CA ARG A 806 10.76 18.71 19.24
C ARG A 806 9.41 18.20 19.74
N ALA A 807 8.40 18.06 18.87
CA ALA A 807 7.02 17.81 19.28
C ALA A 807 6.83 16.59 20.22
N PRO A 808 7.46 15.42 19.98
CA PRO A 808 7.32 14.28 20.88
C PRO A 808 7.97 14.50 22.26
N LEU A 809 9.01 15.32 22.34
CA LEU A 809 9.59 15.76 23.61
C LEU A 809 8.60 16.65 24.37
N ASN A 810 8.03 17.68 23.72
CA ASN A 810 7.06 18.56 24.36
C ASN A 810 5.87 17.75 24.92
N LEU A 811 5.37 16.78 24.14
CA LEU A 811 4.30 15.89 24.58
C LEU A 811 4.70 15.10 25.83
N LEU A 812 5.90 14.50 25.85
CA LEU A 812 6.41 13.78 27.02
C LEU A 812 6.54 14.71 28.24
N THR A 813 7.10 15.91 28.04
CA THR A 813 7.27 16.92 29.09
C THR A 813 5.93 17.33 29.69
N GLY A 814 4.92 17.58 28.86
CA GLY A 814 3.57 17.91 29.29
C GLY A 814 2.93 16.79 30.13
N PHE A 815 3.03 15.53 29.68
CA PHE A 815 2.52 14.39 30.45
C PHE A 815 3.22 14.19 31.79
N MET A 816 4.51 14.49 31.87
CA MET A 816 5.35 14.26 33.06
C MET A 816 5.59 15.53 33.87
N ILE A 817 4.89 16.62 33.59
CA ILE A 817 5.19 17.95 34.16
C ILE A 817 5.11 17.96 35.70
N ALA A 818 4.17 17.21 36.29
CA ALA A 818 4.04 17.09 37.73
C ALA A 818 5.23 16.35 38.37
N HIS A 819 5.71 15.30 37.71
CA HIS A 819 6.90 14.57 38.14
C HIS A 819 8.14 15.47 38.11
N TYR A 820 8.36 16.20 37.01
CA TYR A 820 9.52 17.08 36.88
C TYR A 820 9.46 18.30 37.81
N ASN A 821 8.27 18.87 38.07
CA ASN A 821 8.12 19.93 39.09
C ASN A 821 8.51 19.42 40.49
N ALA A 822 8.15 18.17 40.82
CA ALA A 822 8.54 17.56 42.09
C ALA A 822 10.05 17.32 42.17
N GLU A 823 10.71 16.86 41.09
CA GLU A 823 12.17 16.74 41.03
C GLU A 823 12.89 18.09 41.17
N TRP A 824 12.42 19.13 40.48
CA TRP A 824 12.99 20.48 40.56
C TRP A 824 12.93 21.07 41.96
N LYS A 825 11.79 20.92 42.65
CA LYS A 825 11.64 21.35 44.04
C LYS A 825 12.62 20.62 44.96
N LYS A 826 12.83 19.31 44.73
CA LYS A 826 13.81 18.52 45.49
C LYS A 826 15.26 18.94 45.20
N SER A 827 15.57 19.40 44.00
CA SER A 827 16.91 19.87 43.62
C SER A 827 17.21 21.32 44.02
N GLY A 828 16.41 21.92 44.91
CA GLY A 828 16.64 23.31 45.38
C GLY A 828 16.14 24.40 44.43
N GLY A 829 15.24 24.07 43.50
CA GLY A 829 14.62 25.04 42.60
C GLY A 829 13.86 26.14 43.33
N THR A 830 14.14 27.41 42.99
CA THR A 830 13.65 28.61 43.70
C THR A 830 12.20 28.97 43.37
N THR A 831 11.67 28.49 42.25
CA THR A 831 10.27 28.65 41.82
C THR A 831 9.59 27.28 41.80
N GLY A 832 8.31 27.19 42.20
CA GLY A 832 7.61 25.91 42.31
C GLY A 832 7.42 25.12 41.00
N ASN A 833 7.80 25.71 39.86
CA ASN A 833 7.68 25.15 38.51
C ASN A 833 9.04 25.03 37.84
N ILE A 834 9.24 23.98 37.04
CA ILE A 834 10.48 23.81 36.25
C ILE A 834 10.66 24.95 35.23
N PRO A 835 11.90 25.44 35.00
CA PRO A 835 12.18 26.62 34.17
C PRO A 835 12.20 26.28 32.68
N ILE A 836 11.02 25.97 32.12
CA ILE A 836 10.82 25.76 30.68
C ILE A 836 9.68 26.64 30.16
N ASP A 837 9.76 26.99 28.87
CA ASP A 837 8.73 27.78 28.20
C ASP A 837 7.43 26.96 28.04
N ARG A 838 6.43 27.27 28.87
CA ARG A 838 5.12 26.60 28.89
C ARG A 838 4.17 27.05 27.78
N VAL A 839 4.44 28.17 27.12
CA VAL A 839 3.65 28.62 25.96
C VAL A 839 4.07 27.84 24.72
N LYS A 840 5.36 27.45 24.64
CA LYS A 840 5.88 26.57 23.59
C LYS A 840 5.52 25.09 23.75
N LEU A 841 5.24 24.64 24.98
CA LEU A 841 4.74 23.29 25.25
C LEU A 841 3.29 23.16 24.78
#